data_AF-A0A955B7P5-F1
#
_entry.id   AF-A0A955B7P5-F1
#
_cell.length_a   1.000
_cell.length_b   1.000
_cell.length_c   1.000
_cell.angle_alpha   90.00
_cell.angle_beta   90.00
_cell.angle_gamma   90.00
#
_symmetry.space_group_name_H-M   'P 1'
#
loop_
_entity.id
_entity.type
_entity.pdbx_description
1 polymer ?
#
loop_
_entity_poly.entity_id
_entity_poly.type
_entity_poly.pdbx_seq_one_letter_code
_entity_poly.pdbx_strand_id
1 'polypeptide(L)'
;MSRFRRPRNHRRSRNAFFTGLGDGVYVPSFETLEDRSLLTAVSLEFGTLAVIDDSTLGETNQLSVAVSGLDLVIIDAVSTFNSVPVEGTLSGDSKTLTLPLSSITGAITFNTANSNSSQNANDSIVLNGQLAVSNGNGLTIETGTFAIDAASSISTVGGGSVNIWAYRNIHIDTGSSITTFAGDMNLSANGLEVPVSGDFTGIELNSASLTSTHGNVSLGAVGGDGLSEQMGVAITGGSHIETGGPGISIAAVGGRGSGDANIGVYIADNSSLTTIDGNVTIYGTGGSSLGPSDYNHGVVVENGSSIVTLGAGTVFVWGAGGTTTGGGNYNRGVVVQNANEGILSNGNVTIEGIGGGDFTASGIGNDGVLVAQGRVDSSSGSVTVTGYGTGSTVAANRGVWVTGSNARIESGNRDVNVYGSGGFGESYGIQLEQSSQIVVSSITSKVSLNADTIDLAPSAAISGDGIVALAPWNPGVTINLGGTDVLAPFSASLGISDAEIDRISAPVIRIGNSDAGAISVSQSIQPADAGALHLITGAGISQSAPIVGPNLAVQAGNVVSLQNSANSVGVVALRTSVGNISFENSHGFSVGDVDGVSGVSAPDGRPSLLAFTGDIVVNNSTAAIDVEGRAGFNAVINQFGSNTKFTLASGATMSVGSAQITADRIDISGTIDAPTAVTLQPMSTGRLLQLGPTTDVAANTLELSDAELDRITTSVLKVGGFGTGTISINQPIQPAASSTLHLVTIAGVTQTAPITVPNLAIQAAGTVNLSSSNDAGNIAIHTTSGNLSYIDSNGFSIGTVNGVSGVSVSAGSPHLVAFSGDIIVTNTPSANDLQGGTGFNINATLFGSNAKFSVANGATVNGSGAQITADRIDMAGTLNAIATVTLQPNAANRLINLGSSTDVAVNTLELSDAELDRITAGFLRIGGSNAGSINVSQTIHPAGTSSLHLITGAGVTGTGALVNGSTGTSTITFQQNGNSTYSGQLGGPIAGTVQDKRVALTKIGTGALTLNGANNHTGTTTVSGGTLLVNGSASNSSIVVNAGGVLAGGGATGSVQVNSGVLDPGTSFGTLHTGNVTFGTGSSFNV
;
A
#
# COMPACT_ATOMS: atom_id res chain seq x y z
N MET A 1 -9.36 -18.16 4.21
CA MET A 1 -10.26 -18.35 5.37
C MET A 1 -11.68 -18.50 4.86
N SER A 2 -12.21 -19.72 4.89
CA SER A 2 -13.50 -20.07 4.30
C SER A 2 -14.60 -20.17 5.35
N ARG A 3 -15.69 -19.42 5.13
CA ARG A 3 -17.07 -19.72 5.54
C ARG A 3 -17.37 -19.83 7.05
N PHE A 4 -17.41 -18.70 7.74
CA PHE A 4 -18.41 -18.50 8.80
C PHE A 4 -19.68 -17.97 8.13
N ARG A 5 -20.70 -18.82 8.03
CA ARG A 5 -22.03 -18.42 7.55
C ARG A 5 -22.70 -17.57 8.63
N ARG A 6 -23.00 -16.32 8.26
CA ARG A 6 -23.97 -15.37 8.84
C ARG A 6 -25.07 -16.04 9.70
N PRO A 7 -25.36 -15.54 10.93
CA PRO A 7 -26.64 -15.81 11.57
C PRO A 7 -27.70 -14.91 10.93
N ARG A 8 -28.37 -15.41 9.89
CA ARG A 8 -29.62 -14.82 9.40
C ARG A 8 -30.77 -15.38 10.24
N ASN A 9 -31.53 -14.46 10.86
CA ASN A 9 -32.90 -14.65 11.37
C ASN A 9 -33.09 -15.62 12.56
N HIS A 10 -32.71 -15.20 13.77
CA HIS A 10 -33.34 -15.68 15.02
C HIS A 10 -34.74 -15.08 15.21
N ARG A 11 -35.68 -15.42 14.30
CA ARG A 11 -37.12 -15.16 14.50
C ARG A 11 -37.94 -16.44 14.72
N ARG A 12 -37.29 -17.58 14.96
CA ARG A 12 -37.96 -18.85 15.31
C ARG A 12 -37.12 -19.68 16.28
N SER A 13 -37.03 -19.27 17.55
CA SER A 13 -36.63 -20.15 18.66
C SER A 13 -37.05 -19.54 20.00
N ARG A 14 -38.36 -19.45 20.26
CA ARG A 14 -38.87 -19.20 21.62
C ARG A 14 -39.16 -20.48 22.41
N ASN A 15 -39.07 -21.67 21.79
CA ASN A 15 -39.51 -22.95 22.39
C ASN A 15 -38.49 -24.12 22.25
N ALA A 16 -37.20 -23.89 22.03
CA ALA A 16 -36.27 -24.96 21.63
C ALA A 16 -35.07 -25.22 22.57
N PHE A 17 -35.15 -24.85 23.84
CA PHE A 17 -34.04 -25.04 24.80
C PHE A 17 -34.36 -25.92 26.03
N PHE A 18 -35.52 -26.59 26.04
CA PHE A 18 -35.87 -27.60 27.06
C PHE A 18 -35.67 -29.06 26.62
N THR A 19 -35.06 -29.31 25.46
CA THR A 19 -34.90 -30.69 24.91
C THR A 19 -33.45 -31.08 24.64
N GLY A 20 -32.50 -30.48 25.36
CA GLY A 20 -31.06 -30.64 25.12
C GLY A 20 -30.28 -31.18 26.32
N LEU A 21 -30.84 -32.11 27.08
CA LEU A 21 -30.08 -32.96 27.98
C LEU A 21 -30.14 -34.39 27.44
N GLY A 22 -28.97 -34.99 27.24
CA GLY A 22 -28.82 -36.33 26.71
C GLY A 22 -29.52 -37.38 27.57
N ASP A 23 -30.04 -38.39 26.88
CA ASP A 23 -30.60 -39.63 27.40
C ASP A 23 -29.79 -40.18 28.59
N GLY A 24 -30.41 -40.28 29.76
CA GLY A 24 -29.74 -40.78 30.94
C GLY A 24 -30.57 -40.92 32.21
N VAL A 25 -31.90 -41.09 32.14
CA VAL A 25 -32.71 -41.50 33.30
C VAL A 25 -33.72 -42.56 32.86
N TYR A 26 -33.47 -43.78 33.31
CA TYR A 26 -34.39 -44.91 33.19
C TYR A 26 -35.54 -44.71 34.18
N VAL A 27 -36.75 -44.47 33.67
CA VAL A 27 -37.99 -44.56 34.47
C VAL A 27 -38.61 -45.93 34.18
N PRO A 28 -38.71 -46.86 35.14
CA PRO A 28 -39.41 -48.11 34.92
C PRO A 28 -40.92 -47.85 34.86
N SER A 29 -41.56 -48.30 33.79
CA SER A 29 -43.01 -48.32 33.65
C SER A 29 -43.61 -49.47 34.47
N PHE A 30 -44.47 -49.19 35.44
CA PHE A 30 -45.26 -50.20 36.13
C PHE A 30 -46.66 -50.34 35.52
N GLU A 31 -47.06 -51.60 35.27
CA GLU A 31 -48.38 -52.01 34.81
C GLU A 31 -49.47 -51.80 35.87
N THR A 32 -50.67 -51.51 35.39
CA THR A 32 -51.91 -51.26 36.13
C THR A 32 -52.41 -52.47 36.92
N LEU A 33 -52.70 -52.29 38.21
CA LEU A 33 -53.63 -53.14 38.97
C LEU A 33 -54.57 -52.26 39.80
N GLU A 34 -55.85 -52.66 39.83
CA GLU A 34 -56.98 -51.95 40.45
C GLU A 34 -56.95 -51.98 41.98
N ASP A 35 -57.34 -50.83 42.56
CA ASP A 35 -58.04 -50.61 43.85
C ASP A 35 -57.41 -51.16 45.14
N ARG A 36 -56.80 -50.25 45.96
CA ARG A 36 -57.20 -49.94 47.36
C ARG A 36 -56.60 -48.60 47.82
N SER A 37 -57.39 -47.87 48.61
CA SER A 37 -57.07 -46.60 49.28
C SER A 37 -56.10 -46.74 50.47
N LEU A 38 -55.13 -45.82 50.60
CA LEU A 38 -54.47 -45.20 51.81
C LEU A 38 -53.01 -44.77 51.53
N LEU A 39 -52.52 -43.67 52.14
CA LEU A 39 -51.27 -42.92 51.80
C LEU A 39 -49.91 -43.54 52.19
N THR A 40 -48.89 -43.17 51.41
CA THR A 40 -47.44 -43.42 51.54
C THR A 40 -47.04 -44.89 51.77
N ALA A 41 -46.80 -45.60 50.67
CA ALA A 41 -46.12 -46.89 50.71
C ALA A 41 -44.64 -46.69 51.11
N VAL A 42 -44.22 -47.38 52.16
CA VAL A 42 -42.84 -47.41 52.63
C VAL A 42 -42.29 -48.80 52.37
N SER A 43 -41.29 -48.90 51.49
CA SER A 43 -40.60 -50.16 51.23
C SER A 43 -39.13 -50.07 51.62
N LEU A 44 -38.61 -51.17 52.17
CA LEU A 44 -37.18 -51.39 52.38
C LEU A 44 -36.83 -52.71 51.71
N GLU A 45 -36.60 -52.67 50.40
CA GLU A 45 -36.31 -53.84 49.59
C GLU A 45 -34.83 -53.86 49.20
N PHE A 46 -34.16 -54.98 49.48
CA PHE A 46 -32.72 -55.16 49.22
C PHE A 46 -31.85 -54.01 49.77
N GLY A 47 -32.29 -53.37 50.86
CA GLY A 47 -31.60 -52.27 51.54
C GLY A 47 -31.92 -50.87 51.00
N THR A 48 -32.67 -50.73 49.91
CA THR A 48 -33.13 -49.43 49.37
C THR A 48 -34.40 -49.00 50.06
N LEU A 49 -34.41 -47.79 50.64
CA LEU A 49 -35.59 -47.19 51.24
C LEU A 49 -36.33 -46.37 50.19
N ALA A 50 -37.61 -46.65 49.99
CA ALA A 50 -38.50 -45.80 49.21
C ALA A 50 -39.71 -45.39 50.05
N VAL A 51 -39.98 -44.09 50.10
CA VAL A 51 -41.19 -43.48 50.67
C VAL A 51 -41.92 -42.82 49.52
N ILE A 52 -43.01 -43.42 49.06
CA ILE A 52 -43.70 -43.02 47.82
C ILE A 52 -45.17 -42.76 48.11
N ASP A 53 -45.70 -41.64 47.62
CA ASP A 53 -47.16 -41.41 47.54
C ASP A 53 -47.77 -42.33 46.47
N ASP A 54 -48.48 -43.37 46.90
CA ASP A 54 -49.22 -44.29 46.03
C ASP A 54 -50.69 -43.87 45.83
N SER A 55 -51.07 -42.67 46.30
CA SER A 55 -52.45 -42.22 46.25
C SER A 55 -52.88 -41.81 44.84
N THR A 56 -54.05 -42.31 44.43
CA THR A 56 -54.68 -41.94 43.14
C THR A 56 -55.45 -40.61 43.22
N LEU A 57 -55.66 -40.08 44.42
CA LEU A 57 -56.40 -38.84 44.69
C LEU A 57 -55.49 -37.66 45.09
N GLY A 58 -54.24 -37.93 45.47
CA GLY A 58 -53.20 -36.94 45.76
C GLY A 58 -53.43 -36.14 47.03
N GLU A 59 -53.22 -36.74 48.20
CA GLU A 59 -53.27 -36.01 49.48
C GLU A 59 -51.98 -35.21 49.70
N THR A 60 -52.08 -34.09 50.43
CA THR A 60 -50.91 -33.28 50.79
C THR A 60 -50.03 -33.97 51.82
N ASN A 61 -48.76 -34.17 51.48
CA ASN A 61 -47.72 -34.73 52.35
C ASN A 61 -46.83 -33.60 52.91
N GLN A 62 -46.58 -33.59 54.22
CA GLN A 62 -45.64 -32.65 54.84
C GLN A 62 -44.63 -33.41 55.69
N LEU A 63 -43.59 -33.90 55.03
CA LEU A 63 -42.58 -34.75 55.66
C LEU A 63 -41.50 -33.90 56.34
N SER A 64 -41.21 -34.20 57.60
CA SER A 64 -39.99 -33.81 58.29
C SER A 64 -39.09 -35.03 58.43
N VAL A 65 -37.87 -34.93 57.92
CA VAL A 65 -36.88 -36.02 57.91
C VAL A 65 -35.71 -35.65 58.82
N ALA A 66 -35.43 -36.47 59.82
CA ALA A 66 -34.36 -36.24 60.79
C ALA A 66 -33.63 -37.53 61.15
N VAL A 67 -32.38 -37.41 61.60
CA VAL A 67 -31.67 -38.52 62.26
C VAL A 67 -31.63 -38.26 63.76
N SER A 68 -32.21 -39.17 64.55
CA SER A 68 -32.25 -39.10 66.01
C SER A 68 -31.47 -40.28 66.58
N GLY A 69 -30.26 -40.02 67.10
CA GLY A 69 -29.36 -41.09 67.54
C GLY A 69 -28.83 -41.90 66.37
N LEU A 70 -29.25 -43.18 66.25
CA LEU A 70 -28.89 -44.08 65.15
C LEU A 70 -30.05 -44.31 64.17
N ASP A 71 -31.21 -43.69 64.42
CA ASP A 71 -32.45 -43.95 63.68
C ASP A 71 -32.78 -42.79 62.74
N LEU A 72 -33.24 -43.13 61.54
CA LEU A 72 -33.93 -42.22 60.64
C LEU A 72 -35.39 -42.09 61.10
N VAL A 73 -35.79 -40.86 61.39
CA VAL A 73 -37.14 -40.49 61.82
C VAL A 73 -37.79 -39.65 60.73
N ILE A 74 -38.93 -40.11 60.21
CA ILE A 74 -39.71 -39.41 59.19
C ILE A 74 -41.10 -39.16 59.78
N ILE A 75 -41.51 -37.90 59.82
CA ILE A 75 -42.79 -37.46 60.38
C ILE A 75 -43.60 -36.84 59.26
N ASP A 76 -44.81 -37.31 59.00
CA ASP A 76 -45.78 -36.58 58.20
C ASP A 76 -46.71 -35.77 59.11
N ALA A 77 -46.70 -34.44 58.98
CA ALA A 77 -47.56 -33.59 59.80
C ALA A 77 -49.05 -33.71 59.43
N VAL A 78 -49.35 -34.09 58.19
CA VAL A 78 -50.70 -34.05 57.61
C VAL A 78 -51.23 -35.47 57.47
N SER A 79 -50.49 -36.38 56.83
CA SER A 79 -50.93 -37.75 56.53
C SER A 79 -50.37 -38.82 57.49
N THR A 80 -50.65 -40.09 57.21
CA THR A 80 -50.23 -41.29 57.96
C THR A 80 -49.58 -42.29 57.02
N PHE A 81 -48.55 -43.00 57.48
CA PHE A 81 -47.92 -44.10 56.74
C PHE A 81 -48.80 -45.37 56.76
N ASN A 82 -49.02 -45.98 55.60
CA ASN A 82 -49.85 -47.18 55.47
C ASN A 82 -49.11 -48.50 55.75
N SER A 83 -47.78 -48.47 55.75
CA SER A 83 -46.91 -49.65 55.86
C SER A 83 -45.64 -49.31 56.63
N VAL A 84 -45.04 -50.34 57.25
CA VAL A 84 -43.78 -50.23 57.97
C VAL A 84 -42.85 -51.34 57.51
N PRO A 85 -41.59 -51.03 57.14
CA PRO A 85 -40.60 -52.06 56.89
C PRO A 85 -40.37 -52.95 58.12
N VAL A 86 -39.87 -54.18 57.91
CA VAL A 86 -39.66 -55.17 58.99
C VAL A 86 -38.76 -54.64 60.12
N GLU A 87 -37.81 -53.75 59.80
CA GLU A 87 -36.87 -53.13 60.74
C GLU A 87 -37.40 -51.81 61.33
N GLY A 88 -38.62 -51.38 60.99
CA GLY A 88 -39.19 -50.08 61.36
C GLY A 88 -40.29 -50.14 62.40
N THR A 89 -40.60 -48.98 62.97
CA THR A 89 -41.77 -48.79 63.83
C THR A 89 -42.58 -47.57 63.40
N LEU A 90 -43.91 -47.68 63.52
CA LEU A 90 -44.83 -46.55 63.39
C LEU A 90 -45.27 -46.09 64.77
N SER A 91 -45.30 -44.78 64.98
CA SER A 91 -45.78 -44.13 66.19
C SER A 91 -46.54 -42.84 65.86
N GLY A 92 -47.12 -42.19 66.88
CA GLY A 92 -47.86 -40.93 66.71
C GLY A 92 -49.05 -41.06 65.74
N ASP A 93 -49.98 -41.98 66.00
CA ASP A 93 -51.12 -42.27 65.12
C ASP A 93 -50.72 -42.65 63.69
N SER A 94 -49.62 -43.40 63.55
CA SER A 94 -49.01 -43.81 62.27
C SER A 94 -48.46 -42.65 61.43
N LYS A 95 -48.25 -41.48 62.02
CA LYS A 95 -47.65 -40.32 61.36
C LYS A 95 -46.13 -40.25 61.47
N THR A 96 -45.52 -41.06 62.33
CA THR A 96 -44.06 -41.08 62.54
C THR A 96 -43.51 -42.45 62.25
N LEU A 97 -42.64 -42.54 61.25
CA LEU A 97 -41.85 -43.71 60.90
C LEU A 97 -40.45 -43.58 61.52
N THR A 98 -40.00 -44.60 62.24
CA THR A 98 -38.65 -44.69 62.79
C THR A 98 -37.99 -45.98 62.34
N LEU A 99 -36.82 -45.88 61.71
CA LEU A 99 -36.05 -46.98 61.14
C LEU A 99 -34.57 -46.85 61.54
N PRO A 100 -33.87 -47.92 61.93
CA PRO A 100 -32.43 -47.86 62.13
C PRO A 100 -31.73 -47.43 60.84
N LEU A 101 -30.92 -46.37 60.86
CA LEU A 101 -30.22 -45.89 59.66
C LEU A 101 -29.29 -46.98 59.09
N SER A 102 -28.80 -47.88 59.95
CA SER A 102 -28.00 -49.05 59.56
C SER A 102 -28.74 -50.10 58.73
N SER A 103 -30.08 -50.12 58.72
CA SER A 103 -30.86 -51.04 57.88
C SER A 103 -30.95 -50.57 56.44
N ILE A 104 -30.61 -49.31 56.16
CA ILE A 104 -30.64 -48.70 54.84
C ILE A 104 -29.24 -48.83 54.22
N THR A 105 -29.02 -49.92 53.48
CA THR A 105 -27.74 -50.21 52.82
C THR A 105 -27.73 -49.87 51.33
N GLY A 106 -28.87 -49.43 50.78
CA GLY A 106 -29.12 -49.05 49.39
C GLY A 106 -29.46 -47.56 49.24
N ALA A 107 -30.11 -47.17 48.15
CA ALA A 107 -30.50 -45.78 47.88
C ALA A 107 -31.67 -45.34 48.77
N ILE A 108 -31.82 -44.03 48.93
CA ILE A 108 -32.98 -43.43 49.61
C ILE A 108 -33.78 -42.65 48.58
N THR A 109 -35.06 -42.97 48.45
CA THR A 109 -36.00 -42.24 47.59
C THR A 109 -37.15 -41.70 48.42
N PHE A 110 -37.37 -40.39 48.36
CA PHE A 110 -38.61 -39.76 48.80
C PHE A 110 -39.35 -39.25 47.57
N ASN A 111 -40.56 -39.74 47.33
CA ASN A 111 -41.42 -39.25 46.27
C ASN A 111 -42.80 -38.95 46.84
N THR A 112 -43.09 -37.69 47.14
CA THR A 112 -44.43 -37.28 47.60
C THR A 112 -45.33 -36.89 46.44
N ALA A 113 -44.84 -36.92 45.19
CA ALA A 113 -45.59 -36.48 44.03
C ALA A 113 -46.44 -37.61 43.43
N ASN A 114 -47.60 -37.23 42.89
CA ASN A 114 -48.52 -38.13 42.19
C ASN A 114 -48.81 -37.63 40.75
N SER A 115 -49.77 -38.24 40.07
CA SER A 115 -50.12 -37.90 38.68
C SER A 115 -50.83 -36.54 38.50
N ASN A 116 -51.19 -35.84 39.59
CA ASN A 116 -51.84 -34.53 39.57
C ASN A 116 -50.87 -33.40 39.97
N SER A 117 -50.23 -32.81 38.95
CA SER A 117 -49.25 -31.73 39.10
C SER A 117 -49.72 -30.49 39.87
N SER A 118 -51.03 -30.22 39.96
CA SER A 118 -51.57 -29.06 40.70
C SER A 118 -51.61 -29.25 42.22
N GLN A 119 -51.70 -30.50 42.69
CA GLN A 119 -51.65 -30.81 44.12
C GLN A 119 -50.22 -31.06 44.60
N ASN A 120 -49.36 -31.61 43.73
CA ASN A 120 -47.95 -31.87 44.05
C ASN A 120 -47.21 -30.62 44.56
N ALA A 121 -47.59 -29.42 44.12
CA ALA A 121 -46.98 -28.16 44.59
C ALA A 121 -47.23 -27.83 46.07
N ASN A 122 -48.22 -28.48 46.72
CA ASN A 122 -48.54 -28.29 48.14
C ASN A 122 -47.77 -29.27 49.05
N ASP A 123 -47.12 -30.29 48.49
CA ASP A 123 -46.31 -31.21 49.27
C ASP A 123 -45.02 -30.54 49.74
N SER A 124 -44.49 -31.00 50.86
CA SER A 124 -43.23 -30.50 51.39
C SER A 124 -42.40 -31.61 52.02
N ILE A 125 -41.09 -31.48 51.86
CA ILE A 125 -40.09 -32.25 52.60
C ILE A 125 -39.10 -31.27 53.22
N VAL A 126 -38.96 -31.34 54.55
CA VAL A 126 -38.00 -30.55 55.32
C VAL A 126 -37.01 -31.48 56.01
N LEU A 127 -35.72 -31.26 55.78
CA LEU A 127 -34.66 -32.06 56.38
C LEU A 127 -34.06 -31.34 57.60
N ASN A 128 -34.14 -32.00 58.75
CA ASN A 128 -33.78 -31.48 60.08
C ASN A 128 -32.67 -32.32 60.70
N GLY A 129 -31.43 -31.84 60.61
CA GLY A 129 -30.23 -32.53 61.09
C GLY A 129 -29.39 -33.17 59.98
N GLN A 130 -28.54 -34.12 60.34
CA GLN A 130 -27.58 -34.73 59.42
C GLN A 130 -28.11 -36.05 58.85
N LEU A 131 -28.29 -36.12 57.52
CA LEU A 131 -28.57 -37.34 56.78
C LEU A 131 -27.32 -37.81 56.03
N ALA A 132 -26.76 -38.95 56.46
CA ALA A 132 -25.63 -39.60 55.80
C ALA A 132 -26.07 -40.86 55.06
N VAL A 133 -25.95 -40.87 53.73
CA VAL A 133 -26.27 -42.01 52.87
C VAL A 133 -25.00 -42.82 52.62
N SER A 134 -25.00 -44.07 53.08
CA SER A 134 -23.82 -44.94 53.08
C SER A 134 -23.67 -45.80 51.80
N ASN A 135 -22.48 -46.40 51.61
CA ASN A 135 -22.19 -47.45 50.62
C ASN A 135 -22.30 -47.09 49.13
N GLY A 136 -22.04 -45.85 48.70
CA GLY A 136 -22.05 -45.53 47.26
C GLY A 136 -23.45 -45.32 46.67
N ASN A 137 -24.49 -45.28 47.51
CA ASN A 137 -25.87 -45.12 47.07
C ASN A 137 -26.31 -43.66 47.06
N GLY A 138 -27.29 -43.36 46.21
CA GLY A 138 -27.81 -42.00 46.03
C GLY A 138 -29.02 -41.65 46.90
N LEU A 139 -29.33 -40.36 46.94
CA LEU A 139 -30.57 -39.78 47.45
C LEU A 139 -31.36 -39.19 46.29
N THR A 140 -32.62 -39.61 46.16
CA THR A 140 -33.57 -39.03 45.21
C THR A 140 -34.76 -38.45 45.95
N ILE A 141 -35.09 -37.19 45.68
CA ILE A 141 -36.23 -36.49 46.26
C ILE A 141 -37.08 -35.94 45.12
N GLU A 142 -38.37 -36.23 45.14
CA GLU A 142 -39.39 -35.62 44.29
C GLU A 142 -40.55 -35.14 45.16
N THR A 143 -40.80 -33.83 45.18
CA THR A 143 -41.79 -33.21 46.08
C THR A 143 -42.28 -31.84 45.59
N GLY A 144 -43.26 -31.24 46.25
CA GLY A 144 -43.69 -29.87 45.96
C GLY A 144 -42.63 -28.84 46.31
N THR A 145 -42.27 -28.82 47.58
CA THR A 145 -41.25 -27.93 48.16
C THR A 145 -40.24 -28.74 48.93
N PHE A 146 -38.96 -28.41 48.79
CA PHE A 146 -37.89 -29.04 49.54
C PHE A 146 -37.11 -28.01 50.34
N ALA A 147 -36.84 -28.29 51.61
CA ALA A 147 -36.03 -27.44 52.45
C ALA A 147 -35.00 -28.22 53.28
N ILE A 148 -33.85 -27.60 53.54
CA ILE A 148 -32.88 -28.05 54.53
C ILE A 148 -32.79 -26.97 55.61
N ASP A 149 -33.28 -27.27 56.81
CA ASP A 149 -33.30 -26.34 57.95
C ASP A 149 -31.88 -25.95 58.37
N ALA A 150 -31.73 -24.77 58.97
CA ALA A 150 -30.44 -24.22 59.37
C ALA A 150 -29.50 -25.23 60.07
N ALA A 151 -28.23 -25.22 59.65
CA ALA A 151 -27.16 -26.12 60.12
C ALA A 151 -27.42 -27.64 59.92
N SER A 152 -28.31 -28.01 59.00
CA SER A 152 -28.59 -29.41 58.63
C SER A 152 -27.75 -29.85 57.42
N SER A 153 -27.56 -31.15 57.21
CA SER A 153 -26.68 -31.62 56.14
C SER A 153 -27.11 -32.91 55.47
N ILE A 154 -26.83 -33.01 54.17
CA ILE A 154 -26.88 -34.24 53.38
C ILE A 154 -25.45 -34.62 53.01
N SER A 155 -25.09 -35.89 53.18
CA SER A 155 -23.81 -36.41 52.72
C SER A 155 -23.95 -37.77 52.07
N THR A 156 -23.29 -37.97 50.92
CA THR A 156 -23.15 -39.28 50.27
C THR A 156 -21.67 -39.67 50.18
N VAL A 157 -21.36 -40.95 50.37
CA VAL A 157 -20.01 -41.51 50.21
C VAL A 157 -19.92 -42.36 48.93
N GLY A 158 -18.74 -42.49 48.33
CA GLY A 158 -18.56 -43.27 47.10
C GLY A 158 -19.20 -42.62 45.86
N GLY A 159 -19.91 -43.39 45.03
CA GLY A 159 -20.53 -42.93 43.78
C GLY A 159 -21.98 -42.43 43.88
N GLY A 160 -22.51 -42.20 45.08
CA GLY A 160 -23.91 -41.85 45.30
C GLY A 160 -24.24 -40.40 44.92
N SER A 161 -25.19 -40.21 43.99
CA SER A 161 -25.68 -38.88 43.59
C SER A 161 -26.78 -38.35 44.51
N VAL A 162 -26.97 -37.03 44.54
CA VAL A 162 -28.11 -36.36 45.17
C VAL A 162 -28.96 -35.71 44.08
N ASN A 163 -30.19 -36.19 43.89
CA ASN A 163 -31.14 -35.66 42.91
C ASN A 163 -32.38 -35.12 43.64
N ILE A 164 -32.67 -33.84 43.49
CA ILE A 164 -33.80 -33.17 44.13
C ILE A 164 -34.63 -32.48 43.05
N TRP A 165 -35.87 -32.90 42.90
CA TRP A 165 -36.86 -32.31 42.01
C TRP A 165 -38.02 -31.74 42.83
N ALA A 166 -38.15 -30.42 42.81
CA ALA A 166 -39.26 -29.71 43.44
C ALA A 166 -40.22 -29.15 42.39
N TYR A 167 -41.52 -29.41 42.52
CA TYR A 167 -42.51 -28.82 41.61
C TYR A 167 -42.65 -27.30 41.80
N ARG A 168 -42.27 -26.76 42.97
CA ARG A 168 -42.35 -25.34 43.31
C ARG A 168 -40.99 -24.74 43.67
N ASN A 169 -40.40 -25.07 44.82
CA ASN A 169 -39.14 -24.44 45.24
C ASN A 169 -38.25 -25.32 46.12
N ILE A 170 -36.95 -25.01 46.09
CA ILE A 170 -35.92 -25.59 46.93
C ILE A 170 -35.29 -24.47 47.76
N HIS A 171 -35.22 -24.63 49.09
CA HIS A 171 -34.57 -23.68 50.00
C HIS A 171 -33.51 -24.38 50.86
N ILE A 172 -32.27 -23.92 50.80
CA ILE A 172 -31.17 -24.43 51.64
C ILE A 172 -30.72 -23.28 52.55
N ASP A 173 -31.05 -23.42 53.83
CA ASP A 173 -30.91 -22.35 54.82
C ASP A 173 -29.47 -22.23 55.36
N THR A 174 -29.29 -21.27 56.25
CA THR A 174 -28.01 -20.82 56.79
C THR A 174 -27.23 -21.93 57.48
N GLY A 175 -25.98 -22.11 57.06
CA GLY A 175 -25.06 -23.10 57.62
C GLY A 175 -25.35 -24.53 57.20
N SER A 176 -26.33 -24.75 56.32
CA SER A 176 -26.69 -26.07 55.81
C SER A 176 -25.78 -26.51 54.66
N SER A 177 -25.66 -27.82 54.43
CA SER A 177 -24.77 -28.33 53.38
C SER A 177 -25.23 -29.59 52.67
N ILE A 178 -24.90 -29.73 51.38
CA ILE A 178 -24.97 -30.99 50.64
C ILE A 178 -23.55 -31.35 50.21
N THR A 179 -23.13 -32.59 50.50
CA THR A 179 -21.79 -33.09 50.15
C THR A 179 -21.86 -34.42 49.40
N THR A 180 -21.14 -34.54 48.28
CA THR A 180 -20.97 -35.81 47.56
C THR A 180 -19.50 -36.10 47.27
N PHE A 181 -19.12 -37.38 47.19
CA PHE A 181 -17.76 -37.77 46.81
C PHE A 181 -17.57 -37.87 45.30
N ALA A 182 -18.18 -38.85 44.63
CA ALA A 182 -18.08 -39.03 43.18
C ALA A 182 -19.44 -38.99 42.43
N GLY A 183 -20.56 -38.94 43.15
CA GLY A 183 -21.88 -38.78 42.55
C GLY A 183 -22.22 -37.32 42.28
N ASP A 184 -23.07 -37.09 41.27
CA ASP A 184 -23.54 -35.77 40.87
C ASP A 184 -24.55 -35.19 41.87
N MET A 185 -24.67 -33.87 41.89
CA MET A 185 -25.66 -33.13 42.65
C MET A 185 -26.57 -32.37 41.69
N ASN A 186 -27.83 -32.80 41.57
CA ASN A 186 -28.81 -32.23 40.62
C ASN A 186 -30.00 -31.68 41.40
N LEU A 187 -30.17 -30.36 41.41
CA LEU A 187 -31.32 -29.68 42.02
C LEU A 187 -32.12 -29.00 40.92
N SER A 188 -33.42 -29.27 40.86
CA SER A 188 -34.31 -28.58 39.95
C SER A 188 -35.64 -28.20 40.60
N ALA A 189 -36.09 -26.98 40.32
CA ALA A 189 -37.31 -26.43 40.89
C ALA A 189 -38.19 -25.75 39.82
N ASN A 190 -39.51 -25.91 39.90
CA ASN A 190 -40.48 -25.18 39.07
C ASN A 190 -40.30 -25.34 37.54
N GLY A 191 -39.71 -26.45 37.09
CA GLY A 191 -39.39 -26.70 35.68
C GLY A 191 -40.55 -27.22 34.82
N LEU A 192 -41.80 -27.06 35.27
CA LEU A 192 -43.00 -27.54 34.57
C LEU A 192 -43.23 -26.79 33.24
N GLU A 193 -43.98 -27.41 32.31
CA GLU A 193 -44.43 -26.75 31.07
C GLU A 193 -45.21 -25.45 31.36
N VAL A 194 -45.94 -25.44 32.47
CA VAL A 194 -46.55 -24.24 33.07
C VAL A 194 -46.01 -24.11 34.49
N PRO A 195 -45.14 -23.12 34.78
CA PRO A 195 -44.62 -22.89 36.12
C PRO A 195 -45.73 -22.66 37.15
N VAL A 196 -45.50 -23.11 38.37
CA VAL A 196 -46.38 -22.89 39.52
C VAL A 196 -46.40 -21.40 39.86
N SER A 197 -47.60 -20.86 40.07
CA SER A 197 -47.81 -19.46 40.42
C SER A 197 -47.50 -19.19 41.90
N GLY A 198 -47.01 -17.98 42.21
CA GLY A 198 -46.77 -17.51 43.58
C GLY A 198 -45.55 -16.61 43.74
N ASP A 199 -45.36 -16.11 44.97
CA ASP A 199 -44.16 -15.37 45.38
C ASP A 199 -43.12 -16.35 45.95
N PHE A 200 -42.08 -16.68 45.17
CA PHE A 200 -40.97 -17.53 45.59
C PHE A 200 -39.79 -17.50 44.60
N THR A 201 -38.59 -17.72 45.14
CA THR A 201 -37.40 -18.09 44.38
C THR A 201 -37.42 -19.59 44.08
N GLY A 202 -37.05 -19.98 42.85
CA GLY A 202 -37.04 -21.39 42.46
C GLY A 202 -36.06 -22.24 43.27
N ILE A 203 -34.77 -21.92 43.23
CA ILE A 203 -33.75 -22.49 44.13
C ILE A 203 -33.07 -21.36 44.89
N GLU A 204 -33.11 -21.41 46.21
CA GLU A 204 -32.45 -20.44 47.09
C GLU A 204 -31.39 -21.13 47.96
N LEU A 205 -30.16 -20.65 47.87
CA LEU A 205 -29.06 -20.99 48.76
C LEU A 205 -28.72 -19.76 49.61
N ASN A 206 -28.94 -19.83 50.92
CA ASN A 206 -28.64 -18.74 51.83
C ASN A 206 -27.57 -19.18 52.82
N SER A 207 -26.36 -18.62 52.70
CA SER A 207 -25.20 -19.00 53.52
C SER A 207 -24.96 -20.53 53.58
N ALA A 208 -25.23 -21.23 52.47
CA ALA A 208 -25.24 -22.69 52.36
C ALA A 208 -24.03 -23.22 51.58
N SER A 209 -23.69 -24.50 51.76
CA SER A 209 -22.53 -25.13 51.09
C SER A 209 -22.91 -26.36 50.26
N LEU A 210 -22.59 -26.35 48.97
CA LEU A 210 -22.75 -27.49 48.06
C LEU A 210 -21.37 -27.92 47.58
N THR A 211 -20.89 -29.09 47.99
CA THR A 211 -19.53 -29.56 47.65
C THR A 211 -19.55 -30.95 47.04
N SER A 212 -18.92 -31.12 45.88
CA SER A 212 -18.65 -32.43 45.28
C SER A 212 -17.16 -32.67 45.06
N THR A 213 -16.62 -33.83 45.45
CA THR A 213 -15.18 -34.08 45.21
C THR A 213 -14.87 -34.37 43.74
N HIS A 214 -15.72 -35.14 43.05
CA HIS A 214 -15.52 -35.55 41.64
C HIS A 214 -16.79 -35.50 40.79
N GLY A 215 -17.98 -35.27 41.38
CA GLY A 215 -19.25 -35.20 40.66
C GLY A 215 -19.57 -33.79 40.19
N ASN A 216 -20.53 -33.67 39.27
CA ASN A 216 -21.03 -32.37 38.81
C ASN A 216 -21.97 -31.74 39.83
N VAL A 217 -22.12 -30.41 39.77
CA VAL A 217 -23.19 -29.69 40.47
C VAL A 217 -24.06 -28.99 39.43
N SER A 218 -25.36 -29.31 39.40
CA SER A 218 -26.33 -28.81 38.43
C SER A 218 -27.54 -28.20 39.14
N LEU A 219 -27.85 -26.94 38.85
CA LEU A 219 -29.01 -26.21 39.38
C LEU A 219 -29.91 -25.74 38.23
N GLY A 220 -31.20 -26.06 38.27
CA GLY A 220 -32.16 -25.72 37.21
C GLY A 220 -33.49 -25.20 37.74
N ALA A 221 -33.82 -23.90 37.55
CA ALA A 221 -35.03 -23.36 38.16
C ALA A 221 -35.74 -22.21 37.45
N VAL A 222 -37.05 -22.10 37.69
CA VAL A 222 -37.88 -20.97 37.25
C VAL A 222 -38.45 -20.25 38.47
N GLY A 223 -38.33 -18.92 38.54
CA GLY A 223 -38.93 -18.12 39.62
C GLY A 223 -40.46 -18.13 39.58
N GLY A 224 -41.10 -17.73 40.67
CA GLY A 224 -42.56 -17.55 40.76
C GLY A 224 -43.11 -16.47 39.83
N ASP A 225 -44.40 -16.14 39.91
CA ASP A 225 -45.03 -15.11 39.06
C ASP A 225 -45.77 -14.02 39.86
N GLY A 226 -45.49 -13.91 41.16
CA GLY A 226 -46.07 -12.92 42.05
C GLY A 226 -45.55 -11.48 41.83
N LEU A 227 -45.73 -10.62 42.84
CA LEU A 227 -45.43 -9.19 42.74
C LEU A 227 -44.07 -8.79 43.34
N SER A 228 -43.43 -9.70 44.06
CA SER A 228 -42.08 -9.52 44.64
C SER A 228 -40.97 -9.94 43.66
N GLU A 229 -39.71 -9.82 44.07
CA GLU A 229 -38.55 -10.25 43.29
C GLU A 229 -38.58 -11.77 43.11
N GLN A 230 -38.70 -12.24 41.87
CA GLN A 230 -38.79 -13.67 41.58
C GLN A 230 -37.54 -14.17 40.85
N MET A 231 -36.63 -14.76 41.61
CA MET A 231 -35.40 -15.30 41.06
C MET A 231 -35.56 -16.76 40.64
N GLY A 232 -34.91 -17.15 39.54
CA GLY A 232 -34.81 -18.57 39.18
C GLY A 232 -33.91 -19.30 40.17
N VAL A 233 -32.63 -18.93 40.20
CA VAL A 233 -31.64 -19.43 41.18
C VAL A 233 -31.01 -18.23 41.91
N ALA A 234 -31.07 -18.24 43.24
CA ALA A 234 -30.42 -17.25 44.10
C ALA A 234 -29.35 -17.93 44.98
N ILE A 235 -28.13 -17.41 44.94
CA ILE A 235 -26.97 -17.86 45.72
C ILE A 235 -26.47 -16.65 46.52
N THR A 236 -26.80 -16.61 47.80
CA THR A 236 -26.65 -15.42 48.66
C THR A 236 -26.06 -15.78 50.03
N GLY A 237 -25.81 -14.77 50.86
CA GLY A 237 -25.35 -14.94 52.25
C GLY A 237 -23.95 -15.53 52.41
N GLY A 238 -23.11 -15.49 51.37
CA GLY A 238 -21.80 -16.16 51.37
C GLY A 238 -21.89 -17.66 51.10
N SER A 239 -22.91 -18.09 50.36
CA SER A 239 -23.04 -19.48 49.94
C SER A 239 -21.86 -19.92 49.07
N HIS A 240 -21.49 -21.18 49.19
CA HIS A 240 -20.32 -21.76 48.52
C HIS A 240 -20.71 -23.00 47.73
N ILE A 241 -20.45 -22.99 46.42
CA ILE A 241 -20.56 -24.15 45.54
C ILE A 241 -19.16 -24.54 45.07
N GLU A 242 -18.74 -25.78 45.34
CA GLU A 242 -17.43 -26.28 44.97
C GLU A 242 -17.51 -27.66 44.29
N THR A 243 -16.74 -27.84 43.23
CA THR A 243 -16.52 -29.18 42.67
C THR A 243 -15.13 -29.43 42.08
N GLY A 244 -14.55 -30.59 42.41
CA GLY A 244 -13.38 -31.15 41.71
C GLY A 244 -13.73 -32.00 40.47
N GLY A 245 -15.02 -32.14 40.15
CA GLY A 245 -15.56 -32.88 39.02
C GLY A 245 -15.61 -32.11 37.69
N PRO A 246 -16.39 -32.60 36.71
CA PRO A 246 -16.44 -32.00 35.37
C PRO A 246 -16.97 -30.56 35.31
N GLY A 247 -17.74 -30.08 36.30
CA GLY A 247 -18.08 -28.68 36.41
C GLY A 247 -19.34 -28.32 37.22
N ILE A 248 -19.64 -27.01 37.21
CA ILE A 248 -20.85 -26.41 37.75
C ILE A 248 -21.73 -25.96 36.58
N SER A 249 -23.01 -26.35 36.57
CA SER A 249 -23.99 -25.90 35.57
C SER A 249 -25.19 -25.26 36.26
N ILE A 250 -25.55 -24.05 35.85
CA ILE A 250 -26.73 -23.34 36.36
C ILE A 250 -27.56 -22.89 35.17
N ALA A 251 -28.85 -23.22 35.16
CA ALA A 251 -29.79 -22.76 34.16
C ALA A 251 -31.06 -22.23 34.85
N ALA A 252 -31.37 -20.95 34.66
CA ALA A 252 -32.46 -20.35 35.41
C ALA A 252 -33.22 -19.25 34.64
N VAL A 253 -34.51 -19.14 34.95
CA VAL A 253 -35.41 -18.14 34.38
C VAL A 253 -36.08 -17.37 35.51
N GLY A 254 -35.96 -16.05 35.51
CA GLY A 254 -36.66 -15.18 36.45
C GLY A 254 -38.17 -15.26 36.26
N GLY A 255 -38.90 -14.88 37.30
CA GLY A 255 -40.35 -14.98 37.32
C GLY A 255 -41.08 -14.15 36.27
N ARG A 256 -42.32 -14.53 35.93
CA ARG A 256 -43.15 -13.81 34.94
C ARG A 256 -44.01 -12.69 35.54
N GLY A 257 -43.82 -12.44 36.84
CA GLY A 257 -44.54 -11.44 37.61
C GLY A 257 -44.28 -10.01 37.16
N SER A 258 -45.07 -9.06 37.66
CA SER A 258 -44.89 -7.63 37.37
C SER A 258 -44.02 -6.89 38.39
N GLY A 259 -43.44 -7.59 39.37
CA GLY A 259 -42.43 -7.02 40.27
C GLY A 259 -41.15 -6.66 39.55
N ASP A 260 -40.29 -5.84 40.15
CA ASP A 260 -38.94 -5.57 39.64
C ASP A 260 -37.97 -6.70 40.04
N ALA A 261 -36.78 -6.73 39.43
CA ALA A 261 -35.72 -7.68 39.78
C ALA A 261 -36.09 -9.17 39.64
N ASN A 262 -36.83 -9.53 38.58
CA ASN A 262 -37.02 -10.94 38.23
C ASN A 262 -35.78 -11.47 37.52
N ILE A 263 -34.82 -11.96 38.30
CA ILE A 263 -33.49 -12.35 37.80
C ILE A 263 -33.47 -13.84 37.45
N GLY A 264 -32.81 -14.20 36.35
CA GLY A 264 -32.52 -15.61 36.04
C GLY A 264 -31.65 -16.23 37.12
N VAL A 265 -30.37 -15.84 37.15
CA VAL A 265 -29.37 -16.30 38.12
C VAL A 265 -28.82 -15.11 38.90
N TYR A 266 -28.95 -15.14 40.22
CA TYR A 266 -28.46 -14.11 41.13
C TYR A 266 -27.39 -14.67 42.08
N ILE A 267 -26.16 -14.16 41.98
CA ILE A 267 -25.02 -14.56 42.82
C ILE A 267 -24.55 -13.32 43.56
N ALA A 268 -24.77 -13.28 44.88
CA ALA A 268 -24.55 -12.07 45.68
C ALA A 268 -23.98 -12.37 47.07
N ASP A 269 -23.60 -11.29 47.77
CA ASP A 269 -23.19 -11.27 49.17
C ASP A 269 -22.00 -12.16 49.50
N ASN A 270 -20.91 -12.02 48.73
CA ASN A 270 -19.66 -12.79 48.87
C ASN A 270 -19.83 -14.30 48.63
N SER A 271 -20.82 -14.69 47.82
CA SER A 271 -21.01 -16.10 47.44
C SER A 271 -19.99 -16.53 46.37
N SER A 272 -19.68 -17.81 46.31
CA SER A 272 -18.62 -18.31 45.41
C SER A 272 -18.98 -19.62 44.70
N LEU A 273 -18.60 -19.71 43.42
CA LEU A 273 -18.70 -20.89 42.58
C LEU A 273 -17.28 -21.28 42.17
N THR A 274 -16.76 -22.39 42.69
CA THR A 274 -15.36 -22.78 42.51
C THR A 274 -15.23 -24.17 41.91
N THR A 275 -14.33 -24.30 40.94
CA THR A 275 -13.88 -25.61 40.44
C THR A 275 -12.39 -25.59 40.15
N ILE A 276 -11.75 -26.76 40.15
CA ILE A 276 -10.33 -26.89 39.76
C ILE A 276 -10.24 -26.92 38.24
N ASP A 277 -10.43 -28.10 37.62
CA ASP A 277 -10.32 -28.29 36.17
C ASP A 277 -11.67 -28.34 35.44
N GLY A 278 -12.79 -28.32 36.18
CA GLY A 278 -14.13 -28.35 35.62
C GLY A 278 -14.55 -27.04 34.99
N ASN A 279 -15.56 -27.07 34.13
CA ASN A 279 -16.13 -25.86 33.54
C ASN A 279 -17.19 -25.25 34.46
N VAL A 280 -17.38 -23.93 34.41
CA VAL A 280 -18.57 -23.26 34.97
C VAL A 280 -19.43 -22.75 33.82
N THR A 281 -20.66 -23.24 33.73
CA THR A 281 -21.61 -22.87 32.67
C THR A 281 -22.87 -22.28 33.30
N ILE A 282 -23.19 -21.02 32.99
CA ILE A 282 -24.37 -20.33 33.53
C ILE A 282 -25.24 -19.81 32.39
N TYR A 283 -26.53 -20.15 32.43
CA TYR A 283 -27.58 -19.63 31.58
C TYR A 283 -28.63 -18.93 32.42
N GLY A 284 -28.81 -17.63 32.24
CA GLY A 284 -29.82 -16.84 32.95
C GLY A 284 -30.71 -16.06 32.00
N THR A 285 -32.02 -16.15 32.17
CA THR A 285 -32.98 -15.28 31.47
C THR A 285 -33.81 -14.51 32.49
N GLY A 286 -33.85 -13.19 32.39
CA GLY A 286 -34.70 -12.35 33.22
C GLY A 286 -36.18 -12.58 32.96
N GLY A 287 -37.00 -12.28 33.95
CA GLY A 287 -38.44 -12.42 33.91
C GLY A 287 -39.13 -11.65 32.78
N SER A 288 -40.14 -12.25 32.16
CA SER A 288 -40.95 -11.57 31.14
C SER A 288 -42.32 -11.22 31.69
N SER A 289 -42.57 -9.93 31.90
CA SER A 289 -43.80 -9.40 32.47
C SER A 289 -44.73 -8.78 31.41
N LEU A 290 -46.03 -8.75 31.71
CA LEU A 290 -47.07 -8.11 30.89
C LEU A 290 -47.20 -6.58 31.13
N GLY A 291 -46.23 -5.96 31.82
CA GLY A 291 -46.19 -4.53 32.15
C GLY A 291 -44.76 -4.00 32.27
N PRO A 292 -44.52 -2.71 32.60
CA PRO A 292 -43.17 -2.21 32.86
C PRO A 292 -42.61 -2.86 34.14
N SER A 293 -41.36 -3.30 34.07
CA SER A 293 -40.63 -3.87 35.21
C SER A 293 -39.14 -3.66 34.95
N ASP A 294 -38.42 -3.22 35.97
CA ASP A 294 -37.01 -2.83 35.89
C ASP A 294 -36.11 -3.93 36.49
N TYR A 295 -34.82 -3.90 36.16
CA TYR A 295 -33.79 -4.79 36.72
C TYR A 295 -34.02 -6.30 36.50
N ASN A 296 -34.79 -6.69 35.47
CA ASN A 296 -34.98 -8.10 35.10
C ASN A 296 -33.74 -8.63 34.40
N HIS A 297 -32.71 -8.93 35.17
CA HIS A 297 -31.42 -9.36 34.65
C HIS A 297 -31.41 -10.83 34.24
N GLY A 298 -30.59 -11.18 33.25
CA GLY A 298 -30.31 -12.58 32.94
C GLY A 298 -29.47 -13.22 34.03
N VAL A 299 -28.22 -12.75 34.16
CA VAL A 299 -27.25 -13.21 35.17
C VAL A 299 -26.67 -12.01 35.91
N VAL A 300 -26.60 -12.09 37.23
CA VAL A 300 -25.96 -11.08 38.10
C VAL A 300 -24.94 -11.74 39.00
N VAL A 301 -23.73 -11.17 39.03
CA VAL A 301 -22.65 -11.49 39.96
C VAL A 301 -22.28 -10.19 40.67
N GLU A 302 -22.59 -10.09 41.97
CA GLU A 302 -22.36 -8.84 42.69
C GLU A 302 -21.95 -8.97 44.16
N ASN A 303 -21.67 -7.82 44.79
CA ASN A 303 -21.36 -7.67 46.21
C ASN A 303 -20.26 -8.62 46.69
N GLY A 304 -19.09 -8.57 46.06
CA GLY A 304 -17.92 -9.38 46.42
C GLY A 304 -17.97 -10.84 45.96
N SER A 305 -19.04 -11.29 45.29
CA SER A 305 -19.17 -12.67 44.83
C SER A 305 -18.19 -13.04 43.71
N SER A 306 -17.91 -14.32 43.57
CA SER A 306 -16.93 -14.82 42.60
C SER A 306 -17.34 -16.11 41.87
N ILE A 307 -16.93 -16.21 40.61
CA ILE A 307 -16.93 -17.44 39.80
C ILE A 307 -15.48 -17.72 39.46
N VAL A 308 -14.96 -18.88 39.88
CA VAL A 308 -13.53 -19.19 39.82
C VAL A 308 -13.28 -20.58 39.24
N THR A 309 -12.39 -20.67 38.24
CA THR A 309 -11.71 -21.92 37.87
C THR A 309 -10.22 -21.82 38.23
N LEU A 310 -9.72 -22.74 39.07
CA LEU A 310 -8.34 -22.74 39.55
C LEU A 310 -7.36 -23.45 38.58
N GLY A 311 -7.87 -24.25 37.66
CA GLY A 311 -7.13 -25.05 36.67
C GLY A 311 -7.53 -24.71 35.23
N ALA A 312 -7.45 -25.67 34.32
CA ALA A 312 -7.66 -25.40 32.89
C ALA A 312 -9.14 -25.19 32.47
N GLY A 313 -10.07 -25.29 33.43
CA GLY A 313 -11.51 -25.16 33.22
C GLY A 313 -11.92 -23.80 32.66
N THR A 314 -12.98 -23.79 31.86
CA THR A 314 -13.52 -22.56 31.22
C THR A 314 -14.73 -22.02 31.98
N VAL A 315 -14.96 -20.71 31.87
CA VAL A 315 -16.18 -20.06 32.36
C VAL A 315 -16.98 -19.57 31.17
N PHE A 316 -18.24 -20.01 31.07
CA PHE A 316 -19.20 -19.55 30.09
C PHE A 316 -20.43 -18.97 30.81
N VAL A 317 -20.72 -17.69 30.59
CA VAL A 317 -21.88 -17.01 31.14
C VAL A 317 -22.71 -16.45 29.99
N TRP A 318 -23.96 -16.89 29.91
CA TRP A 318 -24.94 -16.36 28.97
C TRP A 318 -26.12 -15.77 29.73
N GLY A 319 -26.44 -14.51 29.44
CA GLY A 319 -27.51 -13.77 30.11
C GLY A 319 -28.39 -13.01 29.12
N ALA A 320 -29.70 -13.14 29.26
CA ALA A 320 -30.68 -12.33 28.54
C ALA A 320 -31.56 -11.57 29.52
N GLY A 321 -31.66 -10.24 29.38
CA GLY A 321 -32.57 -9.43 30.16
C GLY A 321 -34.05 -9.74 29.83
N GLY A 322 -34.95 -9.44 30.77
CA GLY A 322 -36.38 -9.70 30.66
C GLY A 322 -37.06 -8.97 29.49
N THR A 323 -37.98 -9.66 28.80
CA THR A 323 -38.82 -9.02 27.76
C THR A 323 -40.11 -8.50 28.37
N THR A 324 -40.16 -7.22 28.70
CA THR A 324 -41.32 -6.55 29.32
C THR A 324 -42.17 -5.82 28.27
N THR A 325 -43.49 -5.96 28.28
CA THR A 325 -44.37 -5.11 27.47
C THR A 325 -44.56 -3.74 28.16
N GLY A 326 -44.04 -2.66 27.59
CA GLY A 326 -44.17 -1.30 28.14
C GLY A 326 -42.86 -0.55 28.41
N GLY A 327 -41.71 -1.24 28.36
CA GLY A 327 -40.38 -0.61 28.36
C GLY A 327 -39.76 -0.43 29.73
N GLY A 328 -39.33 -1.52 30.35
CA GLY A 328 -38.53 -1.48 31.57
C GLY A 328 -37.08 -1.03 31.34
N ASN A 329 -36.50 -0.46 32.39
CA ASN A 329 -35.13 0.03 32.43
C ASN A 329 -34.19 -0.99 33.08
N TYR A 330 -32.92 -0.89 32.72
CA TYR A 330 -31.84 -1.69 33.34
C TYR A 330 -32.08 -3.20 33.25
N ASN A 331 -32.84 -3.67 32.28
CA ASN A 331 -33.01 -5.10 32.02
C ASN A 331 -31.76 -5.59 31.28
N ARG A 332 -30.70 -5.91 32.02
CA ARG A 332 -29.40 -6.27 31.41
C ARG A 332 -29.25 -7.77 31.19
N GLY A 333 -28.45 -8.14 30.18
CA GLY A 333 -28.12 -9.54 29.93
C GLY A 333 -27.27 -10.12 31.06
N VAL A 334 -26.04 -9.63 31.20
CA VAL A 334 -25.09 -10.04 32.24
C VAL A 334 -24.61 -8.81 33.02
N VAL A 335 -24.58 -8.92 34.35
CA VAL A 335 -24.09 -7.88 35.26
C VAL A 335 -22.99 -8.45 36.15
N VAL A 336 -21.82 -7.81 36.14
CA VAL A 336 -20.73 -8.07 37.09
C VAL A 336 -20.47 -6.76 37.85
N GLN A 337 -20.94 -6.67 39.09
CA GLN A 337 -21.00 -5.39 39.81
C GLN A 337 -20.46 -5.45 41.24
N ASN A 338 -19.64 -4.47 41.65
CA ASN A 338 -19.08 -4.42 43.02
C ASN A 338 -18.40 -5.73 43.45
N ALA A 339 -17.90 -6.50 42.49
CA ALA A 339 -17.32 -7.81 42.69
C ALA A 339 -15.81 -7.68 42.50
N ASN A 340 -15.08 -7.57 43.61
CA ASN A 340 -13.62 -7.40 43.57
C ASN A 340 -12.93 -8.54 42.78
N GLU A 341 -13.47 -9.75 42.87
CA GLU A 341 -13.02 -10.94 42.13
C GLU A 341 -13.91 -11.26 40.93
N GLY A 342 -15.25 -11.15 41.03
CA GLY A 342 -16.15 -11.20 39.87
C GLY A 342 -16.11 -12.54 39.12
N ILE A 343 -15.49 -12.57 37.94
CA ILE A 343 -15.34 -13.78 37.13
C ILE A 343 -13.86 -13.99 36.83
N LEU A 344 -13.29 -15.05 37.39
CA LEU A 344 -11.87 -15.40 37.29
C LEU A 344 -11.72 -16.80 36.70
N SER A 345 -10.78 -16.98 35.77
CA SER A 345 -10.50 -18.29 35.20
C SER A 345 -9.02 -18.44 34.89
N ASN A 346 -8.47 -19.63 35.09
CA ASN A 346 -7.17 -19.95 34.49
C ASN A 346 -7.34 -20.44 33.03
N GLY A 347 -8.52 -20.96 32.65
CA GLY A 347 -8.92 -21.23 31.26
C GLY A 347 -9.64 -20.05 30.60
N ASN A 348 -10.34 -20.29 29.49
CA ASN A 348 -11.05 -19.22 28.76
C ASN A 348 -12.25 -18.68 29.56
N VAL A 349 -12.55 -17.38 29.40
CA VAL A 349 -13.79 -16.75 29.86
C VAL A 349 -14.57 -16.26 28.66
N THR A 350 -15.84 -16.66 28.57
CA THR A 350 -16.79 -16.17 27.56
C THR A 350 -18.04 -15.64 28.25
N ILE A 351 -18.36 -14.38 27.99
CA ILE A 351 -19.57 -13.72 28.47
C ILE A 351 -20.39 -13.28 27.27
N GLU A 352 -21.66 -13.68 27.22
CA GLU A 352 -22.61 -13.28 26.21
C GLU A 352 -23.84 -12.67 26.87
N GLY A 353 -24.12 -11.42 26.56
CA GLY A 353 -25.21 -10.65 27.17
C GLY A 353 -26.13 -10.01 26.14
N ILE A 354 -27.44 -10.19 26.31
CA ILE A 354 -28.47 -9.53 25.52
C ILE A 354 -29.32 -8.68 26.47
N GLY A 355 -29.35 -7.37 26.27
CA GLY A 355 -30.26 -6.48 27.01
C GLY A 355 -31.72 -6.84 26.73
N GLY A 356 -32.60 -6.62 27.70
CA GLY A 356 -34.02 -6.88 27.62
C GLY A 356 -34.83 -5.74 27.00
N GLY A 357 -36.15 -5.83 27.11
CA GLY A 357 -37.11 -4.87 26.53
C GLY A 357 -37.67 -5.26 25.16
N ASP A 358 -38.81 -4.66 24.80
CA ASP A 358 -39.42 -4.81 23.46
C ASP A 358 -38.88 -3.74 22.51
N PHE A 359 -38.69 -4.08 21.23
CA PHE A 359 -38.24 -3.19 20.15
C PHE A 359 -39.12 -1.94 19.95
N THR A 360 -40.31 -1.92 20.57
CA THR A 360 -41.32 -0.87 20.43
C THR A 360 -41.44 0.06 21.65
N ALA A 361 -40.77 -0.24 22.76
CA ALA A 361 -40.96 0.44 24.04
C ALA A 361 -39.80 1.39 24.42
N SER A 362 -39.95 2.23 25.45
CA SER A 362 -39.05 3.37 25.78
C SER A 362 -37.99 3.11 26.88
N GLY A 363 -37.51 1.87 27.06
CA GLY A 363 -36.58 1.54 28.15
C GLY A 363 -35.14 2.03 27.92
N ILE A 364 -34.43 2.42 28.99
CA ILE A 364 -33.02 2.84 28.95
C ILE A 364 -32.12 1.92 29.79
N GLY A 365 -30.82 1.90 29.50
CA GLY A 365 -29.85 1.11 30.28
C GLY A 365 -30.00 -0.40 30.11
N ASN A 366 -30.68 -0.85 29.06
CA ASN A 366 -30.85 -2.27 28.72
C ASN A 366 -29.58 -2.78 28.03
N ASP A 367 -28.50 -2.83 28.81
CA ASP A 367 -27.18 -3.18 28.34
C ASP A 367 -27.05 -4.70 28.11
N GLY A 368 -26.29 -5.09 27.10
CA GLY A 368 -25.94 -6.50 26.89
C GLY A 368 -25.12 -7.03 28.05
N VAL A 369 -23.95 -6.45 28.27
CA VAL A 369 -23.04 -6.77 29.37
C VAL A 369 -22.65 -5.50 30.11
N LEU A 370 -22.79 -5.52 31.44
CA LEU A 370 -22.28 -4.48 32.34
C LEU A 370 -21.18 -5.05 33.25
N VAL A 371 -20.02 -4.38 33.26
CA VAL A 371 -18.95 -4.60 34.25
C VAL A 371 -18.78 -3.30 35.05
N ALA A 372 -19.33 -3.26 36.27
CA ALA A 372 -19.42 -2.06 37.09
C ALA A 372 -18.66 -2.21 38.42
N GLN A 373 -17.48 -1.62 38.58
CA GLN A 373 -16.59 -1.93 39.72
C GLN A 373 -16.37 -3.45 39.92
N GLY A 374 -16.40 -4.21 38.83
CA GLY A 374 -16.26 -5.67 38.81
C GLY A 374 -15.07 -6.11 37.94
N ARG A 375 -14.59 -7.33 38.16
CA ARG A 375 -13.44 -7.89 37.44
C ARG A 375 -13.84 -9.11 36.61
N VAL A 376 -13.39 -9.13 35.35
CA VAL A 376 -13.46 -10.29 34.45
C VAL A 376 -12.04 -10.59 33.99
N ASP A 377 -11.46 -11.70 34.44
CA ASP A 377 -10.05 -12.02 34.24
C ASP A 377 -9.87 -13.46 33.76
N SER A 378 -8.95 -13.65 32.81
CA SER A 378 -8.31 -14.93 32.59
C SER A 378 -6.79 -14.86 32.68
N SER A 379 -6.19 -15.59 33.61
CA SER A 379 -4.73 -15.55 33.83
C SER A 379 -3.93 -16.17 32.67
N SER A 380 -4.49 -17.17 31.99
CA SER A 380 -3.79 -17.92 30.93
C SER A 380 -4.63 -18.24 29.68
N GLY A 381 -5.95 -18.02 29.75
CA GLY A 381 -6.90 -18.17 28.65
C GLY A 381 -7.33 -16.82 28.06
N SER A 382 -8.09 -16.87 26.97
CA SER A 382 -8.66 -15.68 26.35
C SER A 382 -9.92 -15.22 27.07
N VAL A 383 -10.19 -13.91 27.06
CA VAL A 383 -11.47 -13.34 27.52
C VAL A 383 -12.25 -12.85 26.30
N THR A 384 -13.47 -13.33 26.15
CA THR A 384 -14.40 -12.87 25.11
C THR A 384 -15.67 -12.33 25.75
N VAL A 385 -16.00 -11.07 25.48
CA VAL A 385 -17.21 -10.41 25.98
C VAL A 385 -18.03 -9.93 24.80
N THR A 386 -19.23 -10.48 24.66
CA THR A 386 -20.17 -10.11 23.59
C THR A 386 -21.44 -9.54 24.19
N GLY A 387 -21.76 -8.30 23.83
CA GLY A 387 -22.92 -7.58 24.34
C GLY A 387 -23.79 -7.00 23.24
N TYR A 388 -25.09 -7.23 23.35
CA TYR A 388 -26.12 -6.64 22.50
C TYR A 388 -27.05 -5.79 23.35
N GLY A 389 -27.00 -4.46 23.20
CA GLY A 389 -28.01 -3.56 23.74
C GLY A 389 -29.29 -3.74 22.93
N THR A 390 -30.40 -4.08 23.58
CA THR A 390 -31.68 -4.21 22.87
C THR A 390 -32.77 -3.38 23.54
N GLY A 391 -33.93 -3.24 22.88
CA GLY A 391 -35.16 -2.90 23.59
C GLY A 391 -35.61 -1.44 23.67
N SER A 392 -35.11 -0.50 22.85
CA SER A 392 -35.81 0.80 22.71
C SER A 392 -35.35 1.70 21.57
N THR A 393 -36.23 2.61 21.11
CA THR A 393 -35.90 3.78 20.27
C THR A 393 -35.24 4.93 21.04
N VAL A 394 -35.12 4.88 22.37
CA VAL A 394 -34.41 5.89 23.18
C VAL A 394 -32.96 5.49 23.48
N ALA A 395 -32.16 6.50 23.81
CA ALA A 395 -30.72 6.45 24.03
C ALA A 395 -30.28 5.55 25.20
N ALA A 396 -28.96 5.31 25.30
CA ALA A 396 -28.29 4.66 26.42
C ALA A 396 -28.52 3.14 26.60
N ASN A 397 -28.72 2.40 25.50
CA ASN A 397 -28.81 0.94 25.51
C ASN A 397 -27.54 0.34 24.92
N ARG A 398 -26.56 -0.05 25.74
CA ARG A 398 -25.21 -0.39 25.23
C ARG A 398 -25.02 -1.86 24.94
N GLY A 399 -24.11 -2.18 24.03
CA GLY A 399 -23.63 -3.54 23.87
C GLY A 399 -22.87 -3.98 25.13
N VAL A 400 -21.71 -3.38 25.33
CA VAL A 400 -20.83 -3.61 26.48
C VAL A 400 -20.54 -2.29 27.18
N TRP A 401 -20.82 -2.22 28.48
CA TRP A 401 -20.53 -1.06 29.31
C TRP A 401 -19.59 -1.44 30.45
N VAL A 402 -18.44 -0.76 30.54
CA VAL A 402 -17.45 -0.95 31.59
C VAL A 402 -17.29 0.36 32.36
N THR A 403 -17.53 0.36 33.67
CA THR A 403 -17.58 1.61 34.45
C THR A 403 -17.20 1.41 35.91
N GLY A 404 -16.61 2.42 36.56
CA GLY A 404 -16.12 2.30 37.93
C GLY A 404 -14.60 2.17 38.02
N SER A 405 -14.02 2.61 39.14
CA SER A 405 -12.56 2.70 39.33
C SER A 405 -11.83 1.36 39.35
N ASN A 406 -12.54 0.27 39.62
CA ASN A 406 -12.01 -1.10 39.67
C ASN A 406 -12.52 -1.98 38.53
N ALA A 407 -13.30 -1.42 37.59
CA ALA A 407 -13.88 -2.23 36.52
C ALA A 407 -12.81 -2.64 35.51
N ARG A 408 -12.62 -3.95 35.34
CA ARG A 408 -11.52 -4.47 34.53
C ARG A 408 -11.95 -5.71 33.74
N ILE A 409 -11.63 -5.72 32.45
CA ILE A 409 -11.67 -6.91 31.60
C ILE A 409 -10.23 -7.19 31.19
N GLU A 410 -9.68 -8.36 31.53
CA GLU A 410 -8.27 -8.63 31.30
C GLU A 410 -7.92 -10.07 30.96
N SER A 411 -6.81 -10.24 30.25
CA SER A 411 -6.14 -11.53 30.10
C SER A 411 -4.65 -11.39 30.37
N GLY A 412 -4.10 -12.33 31.14
CA GLY A 412 -2.68 -12.36 31.45
C GLY A 412 -1.79 -12.73 30.26
N ASN A 413 -2.24 -13.62 29.37
CA ASN A 413 -1.38 -14.23 28.34
C ASN A 413 -2.04 -14.46 26.97
N ARG A 414 -3.32 -14.13 26.79
CA ARG A 414 -4.08 -14.38 25.56
C ARG A 414 -4.89 -13.14 25.18
N ASP A 415 -5.65 -13.27 24.09
CA ASP A 415 -6.43 -12.15 23.56
C ASP A 415 -7.62 -11.79 24.47
N VAL A 416 -7.93 -10.50 24.50
CA VAL A 416 -9.22 -9.98 24.98
C VAL A 416 -10.01 -9.52 23.75
N ASN A 417 -11.17 -10.13 23.52
CA ASN A 417 -12.06 -9.78 22.42
C ASN A 417 -13.36 -9.22 22.97
N VAL A 418 -13.63 -7.95 22.71
CA VAL A 418 -14.88 -7.28 23.10
C VAL A 418 -15.66 -6.97 21.84
N TYR A 419 -16.92 -7.38 21.90
CA TYR A 419 -17.87 -7.37 20.82
C TYR A 419 -19.09 -6.60 21.33
N GLY A 420 -19.36 -5.43 20.78
CA GLY A 420 -20.48 -4.60 21.24
C GLY A 420 -21.37 -4.09 20.11
N SER A 421 -22.68 -4.27 20.27
CA SER A 421 -23.70 -3.66 19.42
C SER A 421 -24.69 -2.90 20.30
N GLY A 422 -24.81 -1.59 20.09
CA GLY A 422 -25.78 -0.77 20.82
C GLY A 422 -27.22 -1.03 20.35
N GLY A 423 -28.19 -0.59 21.15
CA GLY A 423 -29.60 -0.59 20.78
C GLY A 423 -29.94 0.45 19.72
N PHE A 424 -31.23 0.71 19.50
CA PHE A 424 -31.66 1.84 18.67
C PHE A 424 -31.47 3.17 19.45
N GLY A 425 -31.65 4.30 18.77
CA GLY A 425 -31.41 5.63 19.37
C GLY A 425 -29.92 5.97 19.52
N GLU A 426 -29.62 6.96 20.36
CA GLU A 426 -28.23 7.36 20.66
C GLU A 426 -27.58 6.37 21.64
N SER A 427 -27.02 5.29 21.12
CA SER A 427 -26.48 4.17 21.91
C SER A 427 -25.07 3.77 21.44
N TYR A 428 -24.24 3.31 22.37
CA TYR A 428 -22.87 2.85 22.08
C TYR A 428 -22.78 1.33 22.00
N GLY A 429 -22.01 0.81 21.05
CA GLY A 429 -21.65 -0.60 21.00
C GLY A 429 -20.77 -0.97 22.18
N ILE A 430 -19.68 -0.23 22.38
CA ILE A 430 -18.78 -0.37 23.53
C ILE A 430 -18.65 1.00 24.19
N GLN A 431 -18.84 1.06 25.51
CA GLN A 431 -18.61 2.27 26.29
C GLN A 431 -17.74 1.97 27.52
N LEU A 432 -16.66 2.73 27.68
CA LEU A 432 -15.81 2.70 28.87
C LEU A 432 -15.89 4.05 29.59
N GLU A 433 -16.30 4.03 30.86
CA GLU A 433 -16.45 5.23 31.68
C GLU A 433 -15.61 5.17 32.95
N GLN A 434 -15.39 6.33 33.57
CA GLN A 434 -14.61 6.47 34.81
C GLN A 434 -13.21 5.85 34.63
N SER A 435 -12.56 5.35 35.68
CA SER A 435 -11.22 4.72 35.58
C SER A 435 -11.26 3.23 35.20
N SER A 436 -12.20 2.83 34.34
CA SER A 436 -12.32 1.45 33.86
C SER A 436 -11.18 1.07 32.91
N GLN A 437 -10.88 -0.23 32.84
CA GLN A 437 -9.74 -0.75 32.10
C GLN A 437 -10.05 -1.99 31.26
N ILE A 438 -9.44 -2.08 30.07
CA ILE A 438 -9.30 -3.32 29.31
C ILE A 438 -7.82 -3.60 29.11
N VAL A 439 -7.33 -4.77 29.54
CA VAL A 439 -5.88 -5.03 29.66
C VAL A 439 -5.47 -6.38 29.08
N VAL A 440 -4.37 -6.40 28.32
CA VAL A 440 -3.62 -7.61 27.96
C VAL A 440 -2.14 -7.41 28.26
N SER A 441 -1.58 -8.24 29.14
CA SER A 441 -0.17 -8.15 29.57
C SER A 441 0.75 -9.15 28.84
N SER A 442 0.60 -9.23 27.51
CA SER A 442 1.36 -10.14 26.64
C SER A 442 1.67 -9.51 25.29
N ILE A 443 2.95 -9.49 24.91
CA ILE A 443 3.43 -8.95 23.62
C ILE A 443 2.94 -9.75 22.40
N THR A 444 2.50 -11.00 22.60
CA THR A 444 2.02 -11.88 21.51
C THR A 444 0.50 -11.88 21.36
N SER A 445 -0.19 -11.14 22.22
CA SER A 445 -1.65 -11.13 22.31
C SER A 445 -2.18 -9.74 21.99
N LYS A 446 -3.50 -9.67 21.75
CA LYS A 446 -4.16 -8.43 21.36
C LYS A 446 -5.41 -8.14 22.19
N VAL A 447 -5.68 -6.85 22.36
CA VAL A 447 -7.02 -6.36 22.68
C VAL A 447 -7.73 -6.08 21.36
N SER A 448 -8.92 -6.64 21.14
CA SER A 448 -9.76 -6.37 19.97
C SER A 448 -11.11 -5.81 20.41
N LEU A 449 -11.40 -4.57 20.04
CA LEU A 449 -12.70 -3.94 20.23
C LEU A 449 -13.43 -3.89 18.89
N ASN A 450 -14.53 -4.62 18.79
CA ASN A 450 -15.34 -4.71 17.58
C ASN A 450 -16.72 -4.11 17.88
N ALA A 451 -16.93 -2.90 17.40
CA ALA A 451 -18.19 -2.19 17.56
C ALA A 451 -18.34 -1.15 16.46
N ASP A 452 -19.60 -0.87 16.16
CA ASP A 452 -20.00 0.14 15.21
C ASP A 452 -19.95 1.57 15.81
N THR A 453 -19.97 1.66 17.15
CA THR A 453 -19.74 2.88 17.95
C THR A 453 -18.95 2.53 19.22
N ILE A 454 -17.96 3.35 19.55
CA ILE A 454 -17.05 3.20 20.69
C ILE A 454 -16.93 4.57 21.38
N ASP A 455 -17.16 4.62 22.69
CA ASP A 455 -16.91 5.81 23.51
C ASP A 455 -15.96 5.49 24.67
N LEU A 456 -14.82 6.19 24.71
CA LEU A 456 -13.81 6.06 25.74
C LEU A 456 -13.71 7.36 26.56
N ALA A 457 -14.26 7.33 27.78
CA ALA A 457 -14.23 8.49 28.67
C ALA A 457 -12.78 8.91 29.03
N PRO A 458 -12.56 10.18 29.44
CA PRO A 458 -11.21 10.72 29.69
C PRO A 458 -10.33 9.96 30.70
N SER A 459 -10.92 9.17 31.59
CA SER A 459 -10.22 8.41 32.62
C SER A 459 -10.13 6.91 32.34
N ALA A 460 -10.80 6.44 31.27
CA ALA A 460 -10.74 5.04 30.86
C ALA A 460 -9.38 4.74 30.21
N ALA A 461 -8.93 3.49 30.30
CA ALA A 461 -7.68 3.08 29.69
C ALA A 461 -7.79 1.72 28.99
N ILE A 462 -7.16 1.60 27.84
CA ILE A 462 -6.95 0.32 27.16
C ILE A 462 -5.45 0.09 27.07
N SER A 463 -4.98 -1.04 27.58
CA SER A 463 -3.55 -1.37 27.60
C SER A 463 -3.31 -2.73 26.97
N GLY A 464 -2.39 -2.79 26.00
CA GLY A 464 -1.95 -4.03 25.40
C GLY A 464 -0.45 -4.00 25.18
N ASP A 465 0.29 -4.96 25.74
CA ASP A 465 1.74 -5.05 25.53
C ASP A 465 2.11 -5.39 24.07
N GLY A 466 1.15 -5.89 23.27
CA GLY A 466 1.30 -6.17 21.84
C GLY A 466 0.50 -5.20 20.96
N ILE A 467 -0.73 -5.58 20.62
CA ILE A 467 -1.59 -4.85 19.68
C ILE A 467 -2.91 -4.48 20.34
N VAL A 468 -3.38 -3.26 20.12
CA VAL A 468 -4.78 -2.87 20.34
C VAL A 468 -5.43 -2.62 18.99
N ALA A 469 -6.52 -3.34 18.69
CA ALA A 469 -7.23 -3.28 17.43
C ALA A 469 -8.67 -2.78 17.64
N LEU A 470 -9.05 -1.74 16.91
CA LEU A 470 -10.43 -1.21 16.88
C LEU A 470 -10.97 -1.42 15.47
N ALA A 471 -12.14 -2.03 15.34
CA ALA A 471 -12.75 -2.26 14.04
C ALA A 471 -14.28 -2.18 14.11
N PRO A 472 -14.94 -1.81 13.00
CA PRO A 472 -16.39 -1.90 12.92
C PRO A 472 -16.84 -3.36 13.08
N TRP A 473 -17.98 -3.54 13.75
CA TRP A 473 -18.60 -4.86 13.84
C TRP A 473 -19.19 -5.25 12.49
N ASN A 474 -19.91 -4.31 11.86
CA ASN A 474 -20.63 -4.56 10.62
C ASN A 474 -19.75 -4.30 9.39
N PRO A 475 -19.67 -5.25 8.43
CA PRO A 475 -18.90 -5.05 7.21
C PRO A 475 -19.39 -3.85 6.39
N GLY A 476 -18.44 -3.08 5.86
CA GLY A 476 -18.68 -1.92 5.01
C GLY A 476 -18.95 -0.61 5.76
N VAL A 477 -19.03 -0.62 7.09
CA VAL A 477 -19.12 0.60 7.91
C VAL A 477 -17.84 1.41 7.73
N THR A 478 -17.99 2.70 7.43
CA THR A 478 -16.85 3.62 7.25
C THR A 478 -16.19 3.93 8.60
N ILE A 479 -14.95 4.42 8.59
CA ILE A 479 -14.28 4.86 9.82
C ILE A 479 -13.91 6.33 9.67
N ASN A 480 -14.35 7.16 10.60
CA ASN A 480 -13.97 8.56 10.68
C ASN A 480 -12.95 8.76 11.80
N LEU A 481 -11.67 8.72 11.44
CA LEU A 481 -10.55 8.95 12.35
C LEU A 481 -10.42 10.46 12.61
N GLY A 482 -10.55 10.85 13.87
CA GLY A 482 -10.59 12.24 14.34
C GLY A 482 -12.00 12.80 14.47
N GLY A 483 -13.03 12.05 14.07
CA GLY A 483 -14.42 12.42 14.23
C GLY A 483 -15.08 11.79 15.44
N THR A 484 -16.25 12.32 15.82
CA THR A 484 -17.14 11.69 16.81
C THR A 484 -17.93 10.57 16.17
N ASP A 485 -18.38 9.61 16.98
CA ASP A 485 -19.34 8.59 16.57
C ASP A 485 -20.64 9.20 16.01
N VAL A 486 -21.24 8.48 15.05
CA VAL A 486 -22.58 8.78 14.55
C VAL A 486 -23.58 7.86 15.25
N LEU A 487 -24.23 8.38 16.29
CA LEU A 487 -25.17 7.64 17.14
C LEU A 487 -26.56 7.51 16.48
N ALA A 488 -26.64 6.72 15.42
CA ALA A 488 -27.88 6.36 14.74
C ALA A 488 -28.00 4.82 14.62
N PRO A 489 -29.22 4.25 14.61
CA PRO A 489 -29.38 2.80 14.50
C PRO A 489 -28.73 2.29 13.21
N PHE A 490 -27.80 1.33 13.36
CA PHE A 490 -26.96 0.77 12.28
C PHE A 490 -25.98 1.80 11.67
N SER A 491 -25.10 2.35 12.51
CA SER A 491 -24.18 3.45 12.19
C SER A 491 -23.53 3.31 10.80
N ALA A 492 -23.56 4.38 10.01
CA ALA A 492 -22.86 4.42 8.73
C ALA A 492 -21.34 4.65 8.90
N SER A 493 -20.88 5.08 10.08
CA SER A 493 -19.47 5.42 10.36
C SER A 493 -19.11 5.22 11.84
N LEU A 494 -18.02 4.49 12.09
CA LEU A 494 -17.34 4.38 13.39
C LEU A 494 -16.44 5.62 13.56
N GLY A 495 -16.75 6.47 14.54
CA GLY A 495 -15.94 7.64 14.89
C GLY A 495 -14.92 7.29 15.96
N ILE A 496 -13.67 7.72 15.78
CA ILE A 496 -12.62 7.55 16.79
C ILE A 496 -11.81 8.84 16.83
N SER A 497 -11.96 9.61 17.90
CA SER A 497 -11.24 10.87 18.10
C SER A 497 -9.80 10.64 18.59
N ASP A 498 -8.97 11.67 18.46
CA ASP A 498 -7.59 11.66 18.97
C ASP A 498 -7.54 11.45 20.49
N ALA A 499 -8.46 12.08 21.22
CA ALA A 499 -8.57 11.95 22.67
C ALA A 499 -8.89 10.52 23.11
N GLU A 500 -9.59 9.74 22.29
CA GLU A 500 -9.87 8.32 22.53
C GLU A 500 -8.66 7.44 22.18
N ILE A 501 -7.92 7.76 21.12
CA ILE A 501 -6.66 7.10 20.77
C ILE A 501 -5.62 7.31 21.89
N ASP A 502 -5.58 8.50 22.49
CA ASP A 502 -4.75 8.82 23.66
C ASP A 502 -5.13 8.04 24.93
N ARG A 503 -6.21 7.25 24.93
CA ARG A 503 -6.54 6.31 26.01
C ARG A 503 -5.97 4.92 25.78
N ILE A 504 -5.32 4.70 24.64
CA ILE A 504 -4.80 3.40 24.22
C ILE A 504 -3.27 3.42 24.33
N SER A 505 -2.74 2.56 25.20
CA SER A 505 -1.30 2.31 25.33
C SER A 505 -0.96 0.95 24.72
N ALA A 506 -0.29 0.94 23.57
CA ALA A 506 0.19 -0.28 22.92
C ALA A 506 1.31 0.02 21.92
N PRO A 507 2.29 -0.87 21.71
CA PRO A 507 3.27 -0.71 20.63
C PRO A 507 2.65 -0.46 19.24
N VAL A 508 1.48 -1.06 18.98
CA VAL A 508 0.74 -0.87 17.73
C VAL A 508 -0.75 -0.66 18.01
N ILE A 509 -1.31 0.39 17.41
CA ILE A 509 -2.76 0.60 17.32
C ILE A 509 -3.21 0.28 15.89
N ARG A 510 -4.08 -0.72 15.72
CA ARG A 510 -4.71 -1.07 14.45
C ARG A 510 -6.12 -0.49 14.39
N ILE A 511 -6.42 0.27 13.35
CA ILE A 511 -7.75 0.82 13.08
C ILE A 511 -8.31 0.20 11.81
N GLY A 512 -9.47 -0.43 11.94
CA GLY A 512 -10.18 -1.12 10.87
C GLY A 512 -9.71 -2.55 10.63
N ASN A 513 -10.27 -3.14 9.56
CA ASN A 513 -9.96 -4.48 9.08
C ASN A 513 -10.29 -4.56 7.57
N SER A 514 -10.05 -5.71 6.93
CA SER A 514 -10.31 -5.88 5.49
C SER A 514 -11.79 -5.79 5.09
N ASP A 515 -12.71 -5.92 6.05
CA ASP A 515 -14.15 -5.84 5.82
C ASP A 515 -14.70 -4.42 6.10
N ALA A 516 -13.88 -3.50 6.61
CA ALA A 516 -14.25 -2.12 6.88
C ALA A 516 -14.48 -1.33 5.59
N GLY A 517 -15.39 -0.35 5.66
CA GLY A 517 -15.58 0.68 4.64
C GLY A 517 -14.41 1.67 4.61
N ALA A 518 -14.56 2.76 3.85
CA ALA A 518 -13.49 3.76 3.68
C ALA A 518 -13.08 4.37 5.03
N ILE A 519 -11.79 4.67 5.18
CA ILE A 519 -11.26 5.41 6.33
C ILE A 519 -11.02 6.86 5.91
N SER A 520 -11.58 7.81 6.65
CA SER A 520 -11.31 9.24 6.49
C SER A 520 -10.65 9.81 7.73
N VAL A 521 -9.54 10.52 7.56
CA VAL A 521 -8.88 11.26 8.65
C VAL A 521 -9.38 12.70 8.63
N SER A 522 -10.34 13.02 9.51
CA SER A 522 -11.06 14.29 9.50
C SER A 522 -10.47 15.34 10.46
N GLN A 523 -9.81 14.92 11.54
CA GLN A 523 -9.06 15.77 12.47
C GLN A 523 -7.65 15.23 12.69
N SER A 524 -6.79 16.03 13.33
CA SER A 524 -5.40 15.63 13.63
C SER A 524 -5.38 14.39 14.49
N ILE A 525 -4.48 13.45 14.19
CA ILE A 525 -4.29 12.21 14.94
C ILE A 525 -2.85 12.11 15.40
N GLN A 526 -2.64 11.96 16.69
CA GLN A 526 -1.36 11.84 17.35
C GLN A 526 -1.43 10.76 18.44
N PRO A 527 -1.22 9.48 18.09
CA PRO A 527 -1.22 8.40 19.07
C PRO A 527 -0.02 8.52 20.01
N ALA A 528 -0.17 9.20 21.16
CA ALA A 528 0.96 9.60 22.00
C ALA A 528 1.73 8.40 22.59
N ASP A 529 1.01 7.32 22.90
CA ASP A 529 1.54 6.12 23.56
C ASP A 529 1.65 4.91 22.61
N ALA A 530 1.70 5.15 21.30
CA ALA A 530 1.88 4.10 20.30
C ALA A 530 3.16 4.21 19.47
N GLY A 531 3.82 3.06 19.27
CA GLY A 531 4.98 2.94 18.39
C GLY A 531 4.63 2.90 16.91
N ALA A 532 3.38 2.56 16.55
CA ALA A 532 2.88 2.62 15.18
C ALA A 532 1.35 2.75 15.14
N LEU A 533 0.86 3.49 14.16
CA LEU A 533 -0.54 3.48 13.73
C LEU A 533 -0.67 2.62 12.47
N HIS A 534 -1.61 1.68 12.45
CA HIS A 534 -1.89 0.86 11.27
C HIS A 534 -3.34 1.00 10.85
N LEU A 535 -3.58 1.51 9.63
CA LEU A 535 -4.91 1.66 9.05
C LEU A 535 -5.21 0.52 8.07
N ILE A 536 -6.29 -0.23 8.30
CA ILE A 536 -6.68 -1.39 7.49
C ILE A 536 -8.12 -1.22 6.98
N THR A 537 -8.33 -1.30 5.67
CA THR A 537 -9.66 -1.21 5.05
C THR A 537 -9.78 -2.02 3.76
N GLY A 538 -10.96 -2.56 3.47
CA GLY A 538 -11.31 -3.11 2.16
C GLY A 538 -11.61 -2.05 1.09
N ALA A 539 -11.64 -0.77 1.45
CA ALA A 539 -11.95 0.37 0.59
C ALA A 539 -10.74 1.33 0.48
N GLY A 540 -11.00 2.63 0.23
CA GLY A 540 -9.96 3.65 0.12
C GLY A 540 -9.73 4.42 1.43
N ILE A 541 -8.62 5.15 1.49
CA ILE A 541 -8.26 6.02 2.62
C ILE A 541 -8.10 7.45 2.13
N SER A 542 -8.72 8.41 2.81
CA SER A 542 -8.61 9.84 2.52
C SER A 542 -8.31 10.65 3.77
N GLN A 543 -7.80 11.87 3.58
CA GLN A 543 -7.32 12.71 4.67
C GLN A 543 -7.64 14.19 4.42
N SER A 544 -8.13 14.88 5.46
CA SER A 544 -8.23 16.34 5.52
C SER A 544 -7.42 16.98 6.64
N ALA A 545 -6.89 16.19 7.58
CA ALA A 545 -6.11 16.65 8.74
C ALA A 545 -4.91 15.73 9.00
N PRO A 546 -3.82 16.19 9.64
CA PRO A 546 -2.55 15.45 9.66
C PRO A 546 -2.57 14.20 10.55
N ILE A 547 -1.70 13.24 10.20
CA ILE A 547 -1.30 12.13 11.06
C ILE A 547 0.10 12.43 11.59
N VAL A 548 0.28 12.33 12.90
CA VAL A 548 1.52 12.58 13.62
C VAL A 548 1.87 11.32 14.40
N GLY A 549 3.09 10.82 14.26
CA GLY A 549 3.52 9.64 14.99
C GLY A 549 4.84 9.07 14.46
N PRO A 550 5.47 8.15 15.20
CA PRO A 550 6.75 7.59 14.78
C PRO A 550 6.62 6.78 13.47
N ASN A 551 5.61 5.92 13.36
CA ASN A 551 5.47 4.98 12.24
C ASN A 551 4.00 4.85 11.78
N LEU A 552 3.80 4.72 10.46
CA LEU A 552 2.49 4.52 9.84
C LEU A 552 2.49 3.31 8.90
N ALA A 553 1.61 2.35 9.17
CA ALA A 553 1.27 1.25 8.26
C ALA A 553 -0.10 1.48 7.62
N VAL A 554 -0.24 1.12 6.35
CA VAL A 554 -1.51 1.18 5.63
C VAL A 554 -1.72 -0.07 4.78
N GLN A 555 -2.92 -0.67 4.89
CA GLN A 555 -3.42 -1.70 4.00
C GLN A 555 -4.82 -1.33 3.49
N ALA A 556 -4.93 -0.93 2.23
CA ALA A 556 -6.20 -0.51 1.62
C ALA A 556 -6.61 -1.39 0.44
N GLY A 557 -7.92 -1.57 0.25
CA GLY A 557 -8.47 -2.22 -0.94
C GLY A 557 -8.48 -1.31 -2.19
N ASN A 558 -8.37 0.00 -2.00
CA ASN A 558 -8.46 1.03 -3.04
C ASN A 558 -7.47 2.18 -2.78
N VAL A 559 -7.61 3.33 -3.46
CA VAL A 559 -6.73 4.50 -3.39
C VAL A 559 -6.41 4.91 -1.94
N VAL A 560 -5.13 5.20 -1.69
CA VAL A 560 -4.62 5.82 -0.45
C VAL A 560 -4.23 7.27 -0.76
N SER A 561 -4.93 8.22 -0.16
CA SER A 561 -4.74 9.66 -0.35
C SER A 561 -4.45 10.37 0.97
N LEU A 562 -3.19 10.37 1.38
CA LEU A 562 -2.67 10.96 2.62
C LEU A 562 -1.82 12.20 2.31
N GLN A 563 -2.47 13.21 1.72
CA GLN A 563 -1.82 14.38 1.12
C GLN A 563 -1.80 15.61 2.02
N ASN A 564 -1.88 15.43 3.34
CA ASN A 564 -1.73 16.57 4.24
C ASN A 564 -0.24 16.89 4.45
N SER A 565 0.20 18.07 4.01
CA SER A 565 1.59 18.51 4.13
C SER A 565 2.08 18.66 5.58
N ALA A 566 1.17 18.71 6.56
CA ALA A 566 1.49 18.76 7.98
C ALA A 566 1.59 17.37 8.64
N ASN A 567 1.48 16.27 7.88
CA ASN A 567 1.84 14.94 8.39
C ASN A 567 3.25 14.96 8.97
N SER A 568 3.47 14.23 10.06
CA SER A 568 4.74 14.18 10.78
C SER A 568 5.03 12.73 11.15
N VAL A 569 5.39 11.94 10.14
CA VAL A 569 5.66 10.50 10.26
C VAL A 569 7.13 10.20 9.99
N GLY A 570 7.75 9.32 10.78
CA GLY A 570 9.14 8.89 10.62
C GLY A 570 9.31 7.75 9.61
N VAL A 571 8.59 6.64 9.80
CA VAL A 571 8.62 5.48 8.88
C VAL A 571 7.23 5.21 8.30
N VAL A 572 7.17 4.95 7.00
CA VAL A 572 5.92 4.55 6.32
C VAL A 572 6.05 3.18 5.66
N ALA A 573 4.97 2.40 5.74
CA ALA A 573 4.77 1.19 4.94
C ALA A 573 3.34 1.19 4.40
N LEU A 574 3.15 1.36 3.09
CA LEU A 574 1.85 1.67 2.49
C LEU A 574 1.52 0.67 1.39
N ARG A 575 0.34 0.05 1.46
CA ARG A 575 -0.10 -0.90 0.45
C ARG A 575 -1.53 -0.65 0.01
N THR A 576 -1.76 -0.75 -1.29
CA THR A 576 -3.11 -0.84 -1.86
C THR A 576 -3.24 -2.04 -2.79
N SER A 577 -4.42 -2.67 -2.87
CA SER A 577 -4.70 -3.66 -3.92
C SER A 577 -5.05 -3.02 -5.27
N VAL A 578 -5.62 -1.81 -5.28
CA VAL A 578 -6.03 -1.12 -6.51
C VAL A 578 -5.86 0.40 -6.35
N GLY A 579 -5.39 1.07 -7.40
CA GLY A 579 -5.30 2.53 -7.42
C GLY A 579 -3.99 3.08 -6.89
N ASN A 580 -3.95 4.39 -6.66
CA ASN A 580 -2.72 5.11 -6.36
C ASN A 580 -2.46 5.18 -4.85
N ILE A 581 -1.19 5.40 -4.49
CA ILE A 581 -0.76 5.82 -3.16
C ILE A 581 -0.18 7.23 -3.30
N SER A 582 -0.74 8.18 -2.56
CA SER A 582 -0.17 9.52 -2.38
C SER A 582 0.07 9.78 -0.91
N PHE A 583 1.32 10.08 -0.53
CA PHE A 583 1.71 10.42 0.82
C PHE A 583 2.58 11.67 0.82
N GLU A 584 2.19 12.65 1.63
CA GLU A 584 2.92 13.90 1.85
C GLU A 584 3.31 14.00 3.32
N ASN A 585 4.51 14.54 3.62
CA ASN A 585 5.03 14.68 4.97
C ASN A 585 5.75 16.03 5.14
N SER A 586 5.60 16.65 6.31
CA SER A 586 6.22 17.95 6.64
C SER A 586 7.75 17.89 6.66
N HIS A 587 8.30 16.73 6.99
CA HIS A 587 9.73 16.46 7.08
C HIS A 587 10.12 15.14 6.41
N GLY A 588 11.41 14.81 6.48
CA GLY A 588 11.95 13.59 5.91
C GLY A 588 11.37 12.35 6.57
N PHE A 589 11.27 11.26 5.82
CA PHE A 589 10.75 9.99 6.29
C PHE A 589 11.45 8.84 5.57
N SER A 590 11.34 7.64 6.13
CA SER A 590 11.82 6.43 5.46
C SER A 590 10.68 5.52 5.04
N VAL A 591 10.83 4.87 3.88
CA VAL A 591 10.05 3.70 3.51
C VAL A 591 10.69 2.48 4.16
N GLY A 592 9.91 1.65 4.86
CA GLY A 592 10.44 0.50 5.62
C GLY A 592 9.38 -0.54 5.98
N ASP A 593 9.61 -1.27 7.07
CA ASP A 593 8.66 -2.24 7.64
C ASP A 593 7.92 -1.62 8.82
N VAL A 594 6.59 -1.66 8.81
CA VAL A 594 5.73 -1.22 9.92
C VAL A 594 4.59 -2.22 10.09
N ASP A 595 4.49 -2.84 11.26
CA ASP A 595 3.41 -3.77 11.64
C ASP A 595 3.08 -4.86 10.59
N GLY A 596 4.10 -5.49 10.01
CA GLY A 596 3.94 -6.54 9.00
C GLY A 596 3.56 -6.04 7.59
N VAL A 597 3.51 -4.73 7.37
CA VAL A 597 3.49 -4.10 6.05
C VAL A 597 4.91 -3.66 5.71
N SER A 598 5.31 -3.86 4.45
CA SER A 598 6.67 -3.62 3.99
C SER A 598 6.66 -2.80 2.72
N GLY A 599 7.49 -1.75 2.68
CA GLY A 599 7.64 -0.91 1.51
C GLY A 599 6.41 -0.07 1.18
N VAL A 600 6.39 0.48 -0.03
CA VAL A 600 5.25 1.17 -0.64
C VAL A 600 4.84 0.42 -1.90
N SER A 601 3.67 -0.22 -1.88
CA SER A 601 3.20 -1.09 -2.99
C SER A 601 1.85 -0.62 -3.54
N ALA A 602 1.88 -0.14 -4.79
CA ALA A 602 0.72 0.25 -5.59
C ALA A 602 0.72 -0.49 -6.94
N PRO A 603 0.54 -1.83 -6.95
CA PRO A 603 0.76 -2.68 -8.13
C PRO A 603 -0.12 -2.31 -9.33
N ASP A 604 -1.29 -1.73 -9.08
CA ASP A 604 -2.26 -1.29 -10.10
C ASP A 604 -2.29 0.24 -10.33
N GLY A 605 -1.46 1.00 -9.63
CA GLY A 605 -1.43 2.46 -9.72
C GLY A 605 -0.03 3.03 -9.63
N ARG A 606 0.06 4.27 -9.13
CA ARG A 606 1.35 4.95 -8.90
C ARG A 606 1.59 5.27 -7.43
N PRO A 607 2.84 5.09 -6.94
CA PRO A 607 3.28 5.69 -5.69
C PRO A 607 3.73 7.15 -5.90
N SER A 608 3.29 8.04 -5.02
CA SER A 608 3.70 9.45 -4.95
C SER A 608 4.10 9.79 -3.52
N LEU A 609 5.38 10.08 -3.32
CA LEU A 609 6.02 10.25 -2.00
C LEU A 609 6.69 11.63 -1.92
N LEU A 610 6.18 12.51 -1.07
CA LEU A 610 6.62 13.90 -1.00
C LEU A 610 7.04 14.27 0.42
N ALA A 611 8.21 14.90 0.56
CA ALA A 611 8.68 15.50 1.81
C ALA A 611 8.94 17.01 1.63
N PHE A 612 8.38 17.85 2.50
CA PHE A 612 8.56 19.30 2.40
C PHE A 612 9.90 19.79 2.96
N THR A 613 10.46 19.08 3.94
CA THR A 613 11.81 19.26 4.47
C THR A 613 12.45 17.89 4.73
N GLY A 614 13.75 17.83 5.01
CA GLY A 614 14.44 16.58 5.36
C GLY A 614 14.55 15.54 4.22
N ASP A 615 15.17 14.42 4.53
CA ASP A 615 15.57 13.39 3.56
C ASP A 615 14.50 12.28 3.44
N ILE A 616 14.31 11.75 2.23
CA ILE A 616 13.53 10.53 1.97
C ILE A 616 14.52 9.38 1.78
N VAL A 617 14.36 8.33 2.57
CA VAL A 617 15.18 7.12 2.50
C VAL A 617 14.30 5.93 2.17
N VAL A 618 14.55 5.25 1.06
CA VAL A 618 13.94 3.95 0.78
C VAL A 618 14.90 2.89 1.33
N ASN A 619 14.53 2.29 2.47
CA ASN A 619 15.30 1.21 3.07
C ASN A 619 15.09 -0.10 2.30
N ASN A 620 16.03 -1.03 2.46
CA ASN A 620 15.85 -2.42 2.08
C ASN A 620 14.98 -3.10 3.14
N SER A 621 13.67 -3.05 2.96
CA SER A 621 12.68 -3.66 3.84
C SER A 621 12.62 -5.17 3.62
N THR A 622 11.69 -5.86 4.29
CA THR A 622 11.42 -7.26 3.98
C THR A 622 10.62 -7.46 2.68
N ALA A 623 10.22 -6.38 1.99
CA ALA A 623 9.58 -6.45 0.69
C ALA A 623 10.56 -6.90 -0.40
N ALA A 624 10.07 -7.66 -1.39
CA ALA A 624 10.85 -7.94 -2.59
C ALA A 624 11.05 -6.70 -3.48
N ILE A 625 10.10 -5.76 -3.41
CA ILE A 625 10.13 -4.46 -4.08
C ILE A 625 9.71 -3.42 -3.04
N ASP A 626 10.63 -2.53 -2.66
CA ASP A 626 10.39 -1.53 -1.62
C ASP A 626 9.54 -0.35 -2.11
N VAL A 627 9.58 -0.05 -3.40
CA VAL A 627 8.64 0.88 -4.05
C VAL A 627 8.12 0.27 -5.34
N GLU A 628 6.87 -0.19 -5.32
CA GLU A 628 6.22 -0.86 -6.44
C GLU A 628 5.11 0.02 -7.06
N GLY A 629 5.09 0.09 -8.38
CA GLY A 629 4.05 0.77 -9.15
C GLY A 629 3.75 0.07 -10.47
N ARG A 630 2.55 0.29 -11.01
CA ARG A 630 2.12 -0.31 -12.28
C ARG A 630 2.96 0.20 -13.45
N ALA A 631 3.25 -0.71 -14.39
CA ALA A 631 3.81 -0.35 -15.69
C ALA A 631 2.95 0.72 -16.41
N GLY A 632 3.60 1.71 -17.03
CA GLY A 632 2.96 2.85 -17.69
C GLY A 632 2.53 3.99 -16.77
N PHE A 633 2.70 3.86 -15.46
CA PHE A 633 2.51 4.95 -14.50
C PHE A 633 3.85 5.45 -13.94
N ASN A 634 3.86 6.72 -13.57
CA ASN A 634 5.04 7.41 -13.09
C ASN A 634 5.05 7.50 -11.56
N ALA A 635 6.07 6.91 -10.93
CA ALA A 635 6.36 7.15 -9.54
C ALA A 635 6.97 8.55 -9.37
N VAL A 636 6.43 9.32 -8.43
CA VAL A 636 6.87 10.69 -8.17
C VAL A 636 7.44 10.76 -6.76
N ILE A 637 8.73 11.06 -6.65
CA ILE A 637 9.41 11.26 -5.38
C ILE A 637 10.02 12.65 -5.38
N ASN A 638 9.46 13.56 -4.58
CA ASN A 638 9.91 14.95 -4.53
C ASN A 638 10.27 15.37 -3.10
N GLN A 639 11.36 16.14 -3.00
CA GLN A 639 11.76 16.81 -1.78
C GLN A 639 11.85 18.31 -2.03
N PHE A 640 11.09 19.11 -1.29
CA PHE A 640 11.00 20.57 -1.52
C PHE A 640 12.03 21.39 -0.75
N GLY A 641 12.70 20.80 0.26
CA GLY A 641 13.70 21.49 1.08
C GLY A 641 15.01 21.73 0.35
N SER A 642 15.74 22.78 0.72
CA SER A 642 17.10 23.01 0.21
C SER A 642 18.06 21.93 0.73
N ASN A 643 18.90 21.40 -0.16
CA ASN A 643 19.96 20.42 0.14
C ASN A 643 19.48 19.07 0.71
N THR A 644 18.19 18.75 0.56
CA THR A 644 17.65 17.43 0.93
C THR A 644 18.20 16.33 0.02
N LYS A 645 18.32 15.12 0.58
CA LYS A 645 18.87 13.94 -0.09
C LYS A 645 17.78 12.87 -0.25
N PHE A 646 17.58 12.39 -1.47
CA PHE A 646 16.92 11.12 -1.73
C PHE A 646 17.95 10.00 -1.66
N THR A 647 17.65 8.95 -0.90
CA THR A 647 18.52 7.75 -0.81
C THR A 647 17.71 6.51 -1.14
N LEU A 648 18.16 5.74 -2.12
CA LEU A 648 17.73 4.35 -2.33
C LEU A 648 18.83 3.44 -1.77
N ALA A 649 18.55 2.82 -0.61
CA ALA A 649 19.55 2.07 0.15
C ALA A 649 20.04 0.82 -0.59
N SER A 650 21.21 0.31 -0.20
CA SER A 650 21.75 -0.93 -0.77
C SER A 650 20.80 -2.11 -0.55
N GLY A 651 20.52 -2.85 -1.62
CA GLY A 651 19.55 -3.96 -1.62
C GLY A 651 18.10 -3.53 -1.84
N ALA A 652 17.78 -2.25 -1.67
CA ALA A 652 16.44 -1.75 -1.90
C ALA A 652 16.12 -1.69 -3.42
N THR A 653 14.88 -1.98 -3.77
CA THR A 653 14.41 -2.07 -5.16
C THR A 653 13.20 -1.17 -5.41
N MET A 654 13.28 -0.33 -6.45
CA MET A 654 12.12 0.35 -7.02
C MET A 654 11.74 -0.29 -8.35
N SER A 655 10.50 -0.75 -8.51
CA SER A 655 9.99 -1.33 -9.76
C SER A 655 8.70 -0.63 -10.17
N VAL A 656 8.77 0.23 -11.19
CA VAL A 656 7.70 1.17 -11.57
C VAL A 656 7.66 1.32 -13.10
N GLY A 657 6.60 1.91 -13.67
CA GLY A 657 6.58 2.17 -15.12
C GLY A 657 7.57 3.24 -15.57
N SER A 658 7.65 4.33 -14.81
CA SER A 658 8.62 5.42 -14.92
C SER A 658 8.89 5.99 -13.54
N ALA A 659 10.03 6.66 -13.35
CA ALA A 659 10.35 7.35 -12.10
C ALA A 659 10.74 8.81 -12.36
N GLN A 660 10.23 9.72 -11.52
CA GLN A 660 10.74 11.08 -11.39
C GLN A 660 11.22 11.27 -9.96
N ILE A 661 12.51 11.54 -9.81
CA ILE A 661 13.14 11.81 -8.52
C ILE A 661 13.65 13.25 -8.56
N THR A 662 13.03 14.10 -7.74
CA THR A 662 13.41 15.50 -7.58
C THR A 662 13.96 15.72 -6.17
N ALA A 663 15.27 15.86 -6.06
CA ALA A 663 15.97 16.12 -4.81
C ALA A 663 17.30 16.82 -5.10
N ASP A 664 17.74 17.67 -4.18
CA ASP A 664 19.01 18.39 -4.34
C ASP A 664 20.23 17.47 -4.34
N ARG A 665 20.14 16.35 -3.61
CA ARG A 665 21.11 15.25 -3.63
C ARG A 665 20.35 13.95 -3.86
N ILE A 666 20.94 13.03 -4.62
CA ILE A 666 20.36 11.73 -4.95
C ILE A 666 21.47 10.70 -4.78
N ASP A 667 21.21 9.64 -4.03
CA ASP A 667 22.12 8.51 -3.83
C ASP A 667 21.39 7.21 -4.16
N ILE A 668 21.92 6.50 -5.15
CA ILE A 668 21.33 5.27 -5.68
C ILE A 668 22.29 4.11 -5.42
N SER A 669 22.17 3.56 -4.22
CA SER A 669 22.89 2.36 -3.79
C SER A 669 22.10 1.06 -4.06
N GLY A 670 20.76 1.15 -4.16
CA GLY A 670 19.86 0.08 -4.61
C GLY A 670 19.53 0.15 -6.12
N THR A 671 18.54 -0.61 -6.59
CA THR A 671 18.22 -0.71 -8.03
C THR A 671 16.88 -0.06 -8.39
N ILE A 672 16.85 0.61 -9.55
CA ILE A 672 15.62 1.17 -10.15
C ILE A 672 15.33 0.42 -11.45
N ASP A 673 14.22 -0.31 -11.51
CA ASP A 673 13.65 -0.88 -12.73
C ASP A 673 12.46 -0.04 -13.19
N ALA A 674 12.66 0.73 -14.25
CA ALA A 674 11.70 1.67 -14.79
C ALA A 674 11.78 1.69 -16.33
N PRO A 675 11.20 0.70 -17.03
CA PRO A 675 11.53 0.40 -18.42
C PRO A 675 11.21 1.53 -19.41
N THR A 676 10.33 2.47 -19.05
CA THR A 676 9.97 3.59 -19.94
C THR A 676 10.93 4.78 -19.79
N ALA A 677 11.03 5.37 -18.59
CA ALA A 677 11.87 6.54 -18.35
C ALA A 677 12.21 6.74 -16.87
N VAL A 678 13.40 7.26 -16.59
CA VAL A 678 13.80 7.80 -15.30
C VAL A 678 14.25 9.24 -15.48
N THR A 679 13.81 10.14 -14.61
CA THR A 679 14.34 11.50 -14.54
C THR A 679 14.89 11.79 -13.15
N LEU A 680 16.14 12.24 -13.13
CA LEU A 680 16.84 12.68 -11.93
C LEU A 680 17.09 14.18 -12.08
N GLN A 681 16.54 15.00 -11.18
CA GLN A 681 16.72 16.45 -11.25
C GLN A 681 16.86 17.10 -9.87
N PRO A 682 17.67 18.17 -9.73
CA PRO A 682 17.72 18.96 -8.52
C PRO A 682 16.43 19.74 -8.29
N MET A 683 16.09 19.99 -7.02
CA MET A 683 14.93 20.81 -6.65
C MET A 683 15.27 22.31 -6.71
N SER A 684 16.42 22.68 -6.16
CA SER A 684 16.91 24.07 -6.11
C SER A 684 17.36 24.55 -7.49
N THR A 685 16.87 25.73 -7.88
CA THR A 685 17.24 26.35 -9.16
C THR A 685 18.70 26.81 -9.16
N GLY A 686 19.37 26.67 -10.31
CA GLY A 686 20.78 26.99 -10.49
C GLY A 686 21.76 25.98 -9.85
N ARG A 687 21.28 24.92 -9.19
CA ARG A 687 22.14 23.89 -8.57
C ARG A 687 23.01 23.21 -9.63
N LEU A 688 24.31 23.14 -9.37
CA LEU A 688 25.27 22.47 -10.26
C LEU A 688 24.99 20.97 -10.30
N LEU A 689 25.33 20.32 -11.41
CA LEU A 689 25.22 18.87 -11.55
C LEU A 689 26.55 18.32 -12.07
N GLN A 690 27.07 17.30 -11.40
CA GLN A 690 28.30 16.63 -11.78
C GLN A 690 28.04 15.15 -11.98
N LEU A 691 28.42 14.66 -13.16
CA LEU A 691 28.43 13.26 -13.53
C LEU A 691 29.84 12.68 -13.38
N GLY A 692 29.91 11.48 -12.80
CA GLY A 692 31.14 10.73 -12.57
C GLY A 692 32.00 11.20 -11.38
N PRO A 693 31.49 11.82 -10.30
CA PRO A 693 32.30 12.03 -9.12
C PRO A 693 32.67 10.69 -8.45
N THR A 694 33.79 10.64 -7.74
CA THR A 694 34.20 9.48 -6.92
C THR A 694 33.72 9.56 -5.47
N THR A 695 33.10 10.68 -5.09
CA THR A 695 32.60 11.00 -3.74
C THR A 695 31.38 11.90 -3.86
N ASP A 696 30.36 11.73 -3.01
CA ASP A 696 29.17 12.61 -2.89
C ASP A 696 29.35 13.54 -1.67
N VAL A 697 30.15 14.60 -1.83
CA VAL A 697 30.55 15.49 -0.72
C VAL A 697 30.39 16.98 -1.03
N ALA A 698 30.15 17.36 -2.29
CA ALA A 698 30.09 18.75 -2.69
C ALA A 698 28.80 19.43 -2.18
N ALA A 699 28.96 20.39 -1.27
CA ALA A 699 27.86 21.25 -0.86
C ALA A 699 27.37 22.06 -2.09
N ASN A 700 26.06 21.98 -2.39
CA ASN A 700 25.41 22.67 -3.52
C ASN A 700 25.63 22.09 -4.93
N THR A 701 26.07 20.83 -5.04
CA THR A 701 26.12 20.10 -6.32
C THR A 701 25.35 18.79 -6.21
N LEU A 702 24.55 18.45 -7.23
CA LEU A 702 24.01 17.11 -7.40
C LEU A 702 25.09 16.25 -8.05
N GLU A 703 25.61 15.28 -7.30
CA GLU A 703 26.67 14.38 -7.71
C GLU A 703 26.06 13.01 -8.06
N LEU A 704 26.30 12.50 -9.27
CA LEU A 704 25.83 11.18 -9.72
C LEU A 704 26.98 10.41 -10.39
N SER A 705 27.45 9.35 -9.75
CA SER A 705 28.50 8.48 -10.28
C SER A 705 27.97 7.51 -11.34
N ASP A 706 28.86 7.00 -12.18
CA ASP A 706 28.50 6.00 -13.19
C ASP A 706 27.89 4.73 -12.57
N ALA A 707 28.44 4.30 -11.43
CA ALA A 707 27.93 3.16 -10.68
C ALA A 707 26.49 3.35 -10.16
N GLU A 708 26.08 4.59 -9.87
CA GLU A 708 24.68 4.89 -9.52
C GLU A 708 23.78 4.86 -10.75
N LEU A 709 24.24 5.40 -11.88
CA LEU A 709 23.49 5.38 -13.14
C LEU A 709 23.32 3.96 -13.70
N ASP A 710 24.32 3.08 -13.50
CA ASP A 710 24.28 1.67 -13.88
C ASP A 710 23.24 0.85 -13.12
N ARG A 711 22.80 1.32 -11.95
CA ARG A 711 21.72 0.67 -11.18
C ARG A 711 20.32 1.00 -11.69
N ILE A 712 20.22 1.76 -12.78
CA ILE A 712 18.96 2.22 -13.37
C ILE A 712 18.72 1.49 -14.70
N THR A 713 17.73 0.60 -14.71
CA THR A 713 17.24 -0.06 -15.92
C THR A 713 16.11 0.77 -16.52
N THR A 714 16.34 1.37 -17.69
CA THR A 714 15.33 2.22 -18.35
C THR A 714 15.58 2.41 -19.83
N SER A 715 14.56 2.68 -20.64
CA SER A 715 14.80 3.11 -22.03
C SER A 715 15.43 4.50 -22.08
N VAL A 716 14.99 5.43 -21.23
CA VAL A 716 15.42 6.83 -21.23
C VAL A 716 15.85 7.25 -19.84
N LEU A 717 17.14 7.53 -19.67
CA LEU A 717 17.68 8.17 -18.49
C LEU A 717 17.83 9.67 -18.76
N LYS A 718 16.97 10.47 -18.15
CA LYS A 718 17.02 11.94 -18.22
C LYS A 718 17.69 12.48 -16.95
N VAL A 719 18.70 13.32 -17.13
CA VAL A 719 19.42 13.95 -16.02
C VAL A 719 19.37 15.47 -16.16
N GLY A 720 18.90 16.12 -15.10
CA GLY A 720 18.64 17.55 -15.05
C GLY A 720 17.25 17.96 -15.56
N GLY A 721 16.99 19.26 -15.48
CA GLY A 721 15.71 19.89 -15.82
C GLY A 721 15.82 21.41 -15.93
N PHE A 722 14.68 22.10 -15.99
CA PHE A 722 14.60 23.56 -16.17
C PHE A 722 15.09 24.40 -14.98
N GLY A 723 15.54 23.77 -13.90
CA GLY A 723 16.21 24.41 -12.78
C GLY A 723 17.70 24.07 -12.67
N THR A 724 18.24 23.18 -13.49
CA THR A 724 19.61 22.67 -13.33
C THR A 724 20.64 23.67 -13.86
N GLY A 725 21.64 23.99 -13.03
CA GLY A 725 22.82 24.76 -13.42
C GLY A 725 23.73 23.96 -14.36
N THR A 726 25.01 24.36 -14.48
CA THR A 726 25.95 23.70 -15.39
C THR A 726 26.05 22.21 -15.10
N ILE A 727 26.00 21.39 -16.15
CA ILE A 727 26.29 19.95 -16.08
C ILE A 727 27.77 19.76 -16.42
N SER A 728 28.51 19.08 -15.54
CA SER A 728 29.92 18.72 -15.74
C SER A 728 30.10 17.21 -15.75
N ILE A 729 30.87 16.68 -16.70
CA ILE A 729 31.21 15.25 -16.81
C ILE A 729 32.70 15.09 -16.53
N ASN A 730 33.04 14.58 -15.35
CA ASN A 730 34.41 14.61 -14.85
C ASN A 730 35.11 13.24 -14.86
N GLN A 731 34.34 12.16 -15.01
CA GLN A 731 34.81 10.78 -15.24
C GLN A 731 33.97 10.13 -16.34
N PRO A 732 34.42 8.98 -16.91
CA PRO A 732 33.65 8.29 -17.93
C PRO A 732 32.22 7.96 -17.47
N ILE A 733 31.26 8.11 -18.38
CA ILE A 733 29.85 7.81 -18.13
C ILE A 733 29.35 6.81 -19.18
N GLN A 734 28.89 5.65 -18.73
CA GLN A 734 28.35 4.57 -19.54
C GLN A 734 27.18 3.86 -18.83
N PRO A 735 25.99 4.50 -18.69
CA PRO A 735 24.84 3.89 -18.02
C PRO A 735 24.32 2.68 -18.82
N ALA A 736 24.84 1.50 -18.53
CA ALA A 736 24.81 0.34 -19.42
C ALA A 736 23.41 -0.25 -19.61
N ALA A 737 22.53 -0.02 -18.64
CA ALA A 737 21.13 -0.46 -18.66
C ALA A 737 20.17 0.61 -19.23
N SER A 738 20.71 1.64 -19.91
CA SER A 738 19.92 2.66 -20.61
C SER A 738 20.21 2.76 -22.12
N SER A 739 19.17 2.96 -22.92
CA SER A 739 19.33 3.14 -24.37
C SER A 739 19.60 4.58 -24.79
N THR A 740 19.18 5.54 -23.96
CA THR A 740 19.25 6.97 -24.24
C THR A 740 19.60 7.74 -22.98
N LEU A 741 20.64 8.57 -23.07
CA LEU A 741 20.94 9.59 -22.06
C LEU A 741 20.46 10.95 -22.56
N HIS A 742 19.61 11.63 -21.77
CA HIS A 742 19.12 12.97 -22.08
C HIS A 742 19.55 13.96 -20.99
N LEU A 743 20.44 14.89 -21.33
CA LEU A 743 20.90 15.95 -20.44
C LEU A 743 20.08 17.23 -20.65
N VAL A 744 19.54 17.81 -19.57
CA VAL A 744 18.78 19.07 -19.64
C VAL A 744 19.29 20.07 -18.60
N THR A 745 19.61 21.28 -19.05
CA THR A 745 20.14 22.35 -18.20
C THR A 745 19.76 23.75 -18.70
N ILE A 746 19.61 24.70 -17.78
CA ILE A 746 19.47 26.13 -18.09
C ILE A 746 20.83 26.85 -18.21
N ALA A 747 21.93 26.11 -18.19
CA ALA A 747 23.28 26.61 -18.36
C ALA A 747 23.99 25.81 -19.48
N GLY A 748 25.31 25.61 -19.36
CA GLY A 748 26.09 24.82 -20.31
C GLY A 748 26.33 23.37 -19.88
N VAL A 749 26.89 22.58 -20.80
CA VAL A 749 27.42 21.23 -20.53
C VAL A 749 28.91 21.24 -20.82
N THR A 750 29.72 20.72 -19.90
CA THR A 750 31.18 20.64 -20.02
C THR A 750 31.67 19.25 -19.69
N GLN A 751 32.79 18.81 -20.28
CA GLN A 751 33.37 17.52 -19.95
C GLN A 751 34.90 17.53 -19.88
N THR A 752 35.45 16.64 -19.05
CA THR A 752 36.87 16.24 -19.05
C THR A 752 37.05 14.74 -19.30
N ALA A 753 35.94 13.99 -19.44
CA ALA A 753 35.91 12.56 -19.67
C ALA A 753 34.77 12.19 -20.65
N PRO A 754 34.84 11.03 -21.32
CA PRO A 754 33.90 10.70 -22.39
C PRO A 754 32.54 10.18 -21.88
N ILE A 755 31.52 10.33 -22.72
CA ILE A 755 30.21 9.69 -22.60
C ILE A 755 30.13 8.56 -23.62
N THR A 756 29.69 7.36 -23.21
CA THR A 756 29.47 6.20 -24.08
C THR A 756 28.04 5.70 -23.94
N VAL A 757 27.19 5.98 -24.94
CA VAL A 757 25.76 5.62 -24.93
C VAL A 757 25.24 5.40 -26.35
N PRO A 758 24.22 4.56 -26.60
CA PRO A 758 23.70 4.40 -27.96
C PRO A 758 23.10 5.69 -28.53
N ASN A 759 22.36 6.45 -27.71
CA ASN A 759 21.71 7.70 -28.10
C ASN A 759 21.94 8.80 -27.05
N LEU A 760 22.34 9.98 -27.51
CA LEU A 760 22.59 11.16 -26.66
C LEU A 760 21.71 12.34 -27.06
N ALA A 761 20.89 12.82 -26.13
CA ALA A 761 20.14 14.07 -26.28
C ALA A 761 20.66 15.14 -25.32
N ILE A 762 20.77 16.38 -25.78
CA ILE A 762 21.15 17.52 -24.94
C ILE A 762 20.26 18.73 -25.23
N GLN A 763 19.68 19.31 -24.18
CA GLN A 763 19.02 20.61 -24.22
C GLN A 763 19.71 21.53 -23.22
N ALA A 764 20.40 22.55 -23.72
CA ALA A 764 21.17 23.48 -22.90
C ALA A 764 20.86 24.94 -23.28
N ALA A 765 20.84 25.85 -22.31
CA ALA A 765 20.73 27.27 -22.63
C ALA A 765 22.08 27.90 -23.01
N GLY A 766 23.19 27.29 -22.59
CA GLY A 766 24.56 27.77 -22.79
C GLY A 766 25.41 26.88 -23.70
N THR A 767 26.72 27.12 -23.67
CA THR A 767 27.72 26.38 -24.45
C THR A 767 27.72 24.89 -24.09
N VAL A 768 27.80 24.03 -25.10
CA VAL A 768 28.01 22.57 -24.93
C VAL A 768 29.42 22.24 -25.43
N ASN A 769 30.31 21.88 -24.50
CA ASN A 769 31.69 21.53 -24.79
C ASN A 769 31.95 20.07 -24.40
N LEU A 770 31.80 19.18 -25.39
CA LEU A 770 31.99 17.75 -25.32
C LEU A 770 33.23 17.32 -26.14
N SER A 771 34.41 17.76 -25.69
CA SER A 771 35.67 17.67 -26.45
C SER A 771 36.58 16.46 -26.11
N SER A 772 36.07 15.46 -25.38
CA SER A 772 36.76 14.16 -25.23
C SER A 772 36.22 13.16 -26.26
N SER A 773 36.81 11.96 -26.31
CA SER A 773 36.44 10.90 -27.25
C SER A 773 35.14 10.20 -26.85
N ASN A 774 33.99 10.86 -27.06
CA ASN A 774 32.67 10.25 -26.79
C ASN A 774 32.39 9.10 -27.77
N ASP A 775 31.40 8.28 -27.47
CA ASP A 775 30.94 7.19 -28.33
C ASP A 775 29.41 7.17 -28.27
N ALA A 776 28.77 7.91 -29.17
CA ALA A 776 27.32 7.89 -29.31
C ALA A 776 26.87 7.73 -30.77
N GLY A 777 26.16 6.63 -31.04
CA GLY A 777 25.71 6.31 -32.40
C GLY A 777 24.74 7.34 -32.97
N ASN A 778 23.84 7.87 -32.14
CA ASN A 778 22.92 8.94 -32.52
C ASN A 778 23.00 10.12 -31.54
N ILE A 779 23.04 11.34 -32.07
CA ILE A 779 23.00 12.56 -31.27
C ILE A 779 21.86 13.50 -31.69
N ALA A 780 21.31 14.22 -30.73
CA ALA A 780 20.46 15.39 -30.95
C ALA A 780 20.77 16.47 -29.90
N ILE A 781 21.15 17.67 -30.33
CA ILE A 781 21.66 18.71 -29.43
C ILE A 781 21.02 20.06 -29.75
N HIS A 782 20.42 20.70 -28.76
CA HIS A 782 19.88 22.04 -28.89
C HIS A 782 20.55 22.99 -27.89
N THR A 783 21.08 24.10 -28.40
CA THR A 783 21.54 25.23 -27.59
C THR A 783 20.85 26.54 -27.97
N THR A 784 20.48 27.34 -26.97
CA THR A 784 19.93 28.68 -27.20
C THR A 784 21.00 29.78 -27.20
N SER A 785 22.15 29.55 -26.57
CA SER A 785 23.32 30.42 -26.64
C SER A 785 24.63 29.64 -26.61
N GLY A 786 25.74 30.28 -27.00
CA GLY A 786 27.07 29.67 -26.97
C GLY A 786 27.33 28.68 -28.12
N ASN A 787 28.53 28.10 -28.10
CA ASN A 787 28.99 27.17 -29.14
C ASN A 787 28.65 25.71 -28.80
N LEU A 788 28.76 24.83 -29.81
CA LEU A 788 28.78 23.38 -29.62
C LEU A 788 30.14 22.85 -30.09
N SER A 789 30.84 22.12 -29.24
CA SER A 789 31.94 21.24 -29.65
C SER A 789 31.58 19.81 -29.26
N TYR A 790 31.52 18.90 -30.22
CA TYR A 790 31.28 17.48 -29.99
C TYR A 790 32.33 16.65 -30.74
N ILE A 791 33.01 15.77 -30.02
CA ILE A 791 34.01 14.86 -30.55
C ILE A 791 33.58 13.43 -30.25
N ASP A 792 33.63 12.58 -31.27
CA ASP A 792 33.25 11.17 -31.23
C ASP A 792 34.39 10.26 -31.68
N SER A 793 34.42 9.04 -31.14
CA SER A 793 35.45 8.03 -31.37
C SER A 793 35.28 7.27 -32.69
N ASN A 794 34.05 6.94 -33.09
CA ASN A 794 33.75 5.96 -34.14
C ASN A 794 32.65 6.39 -35.13
N GLY A 795 32.16 7.62 -35.01
CA GLY A 795 31.24 8.24 -35.96
C GLY A 795 29.80 8.19 -35.47
N PHE A 796 28.96 9.09 -35.96
CA PHE A 796 27.63 9.29 -35.41
C PHE A 796 26.63 9.83 -36.43
N SER A 797 25.35 9.62 -36.13
CA SER A 797 24.25 10.21 -36.87
C SER A 797 23.64 11.37 -36.07
N ILE A 798 23.34 12.47 -36.76
CA ILE A 798 22.49 13.54 -36.25
C ILE A 798 21.04 13.17 -36.58
N GLY A 799 20.23 12.96 -35.55
CA GLY A 799 18.88 12.44 -35.68
C GLY A 799 17.91 13.00 -34.65
N THR A 800 16.83 12.25 -34.38
CA THR A 800 15.88 12.58 -33.31
C THR A 800 16.15 11.68 -32.11
N VAL A 801 16.45 12.26 -30.96
CA VAL A 801 16.70 11.54 -29.71
C VAL A 801 15.82 12.14 -28.61
N ASN A 802 14.93 11.32 -28.04
CA ASN A 802 14.02 11.68 -26.94
C ASN A 802 13.29 13.04 -27.12
N GLY A 803 12.75 13.29 -28.32
CA GLY A 803 12.02 14.52 -28.64
C GLY A 803 12.88 15.73 -29.02
N VAL A 804 14.21 15.64 -28.93
CA VAL A 804 15.14 16.61 -29.52
C VAL A 804 15.45 16.19 -30.95
N SER A 805 15.33 17.10 -31.91
CA SER A 805 15.48 16.80 -33.34
C SER A 805 16.64 17.58 -33.94
N GLY A 806 17.65 16.86 -34.42
CA GLY A 806 18.82 17.41 -35.08
C GLY A 806 19.83 18.05 -34.13
N VAL A 807 20.73 18.84 -34.71
CA VAL A 807 21.67 19.70 -33.99
C VAL A 807 21.34 21.16 -34.33
N SER A 808 20.99 21.97 -33.33
CA SER A 808 20.66 23.38 -33.51
C SER A 808 21.38 24.24 -32.48
N VAL A 809 22.25 25.13 -32.96
CA VAL A 809 23.08 26.03 -32.15
C VAL A 809 22.68 27.47 -32.44
N SER A 810 21.76 28.03 -31.65
CA SER A 810 21.03 29.25 -32.03
C SER A 810 21.90 30.52 -32.11
N ALA A 811 22.96 30.61 -31.30
CA ALA A 811 23.83 31.79 -31.22
C ALA A 811 25.34 31.45 -31.23
N GLY A 812 25.73 30.40 -31.96
CA GLY A 812 27.12 29.97 -32.06
C GLY A 812 27.37 28.97 -33.18
N SER A 813 28.60 28.46 -33.23
CA SER A 813 29.04 27.48 -34.23
C SER A 813 28.93 26.05 -33.70
N PRO A 814 28.35 25.10 -34.47
CA PRO A 814 28.59 23.68 -34.26
C PRO A 814 29.97 23.28 -34.81
N HIS A 815 30.77 22.66 -33.96
CA HIS A 815 32.04 22.01 -34.27
C HIS A 815 31.91 20.52 -33.96
N LEU A 816 31.91 19.71 -35.02
CA LEU A 816 31.60 18.30 -34.99
C LEU A 816 32.80 17.50 -35.49
N VAL A 817 33.25 16.53 -34.71
CA VAL A 817 34.42 15.72 -35.04
C VAL A 817 34.11 14.24 -34.88
N ALA A 818 34.47 13.44 -35.90
CA ALA A 818 34.54 11.99 -35.79
C ALA A 818 36.00 11.55 -35.99
N PHE A 819 36.60 10.91 -34.99
CA PHE A 819 37.98 10.42 -35.09
C PHE A 819 38.11 9.23 -36.04
N SER A 820 37.11 8.34 -36.04
CA SER A 820 36.91 7.31 -37.04
C SER A 820 35.43 7.24 -37.44
N GLY A 821 35.11 6.60 -38.55
CA GLY A 821 33.73 6.50 -39.04
C GLY A 821 33.14 7.77 -39.65
N ASP A 822 31.84 7.71 -39.92
CA ASP A 822 31.08 8.70 -40.72
C ASP A 822 30.33 9.70 -39.83
N ILE A 823 29.98 10.86 -40.40
CA ILE A 823 28.99 11.77 -39.82
C ILE A 823 27.80 11.82 -40.76
N ILE A 824 26.62 11.46 -40.27
CA ILE A 824 25.40 11.34 -41.07
C ILE A 824 24.35 12.33 -40.55
N VAL A 825 23.97 13.32 -41.35
CA VAL A 825 22.82 14.19 -41.07
C VAL A 825 21.56 13.50 -41.61
N THR A 826 20.72 13.01 -40.73
CA THR A 826 19.44 12.37 -41.11
C THR A 826 18.33 13.40 -41.26
N ASN A 827 17.26 13.04 -41.96
CA ASN A 827 16.07 13.88 -42.08
C ASN A 827 15.18 13.69 -40.85
N THR A 828 15.09 14.72 -40.03
CA THR A 828 14.32 14.75 -38.79
C THR A 828 13.06 15.62 -38.96
N PRO A 829 12.17 15.70 -37.95
CA PRO A 829 11.07 16.66 -37.99
C PRO A 829 11.50 18.14 -37.96
N SER A 830 12.78 18.45 -37.70
CA SER A 830 13.29 19.82 -37.69
C SER A 830 13.36 20.39 -39.11
N ALA A 831 13.05 21.69 -39.26
CA ALA A 831 13.21 22.37 -40.55
C ALA A 831 14.68 22.43 -41.01
N ASN A 832 15.61 22.48 -40.06
CA ASN A 832 17.05 22.34 -40.28
C ASN A 832 17.57 21.24 -39.35
N ASP A 833 18.17 20.20 -39.89
CA ASP A 833 18.67 19.05 -39.14
C ASP A 833 20.05 19.31 -38.54
N LEU A 834 20.84 20.18 -39.18
CA LEU A 834 22.08 20.72 -38.63
C LEU A 834 22.11 22.23 -38.85
N GLN A 835 22.06 23.00 -37.78
CA GLN A 835 21.97 24.45 -37.82
C GLN A 835 23.03 25.14 -36.96
N GLY A 836 23.75 26.08 -37.57
CA GLY A 836 24.54 27.09 -36.87
C GLY A 836 23.79 28.41 -36.69
N GLY A 837 24.23 29.22 -35.75
CA GLY A 837 23.64 30.53 -35.46
C GLY A 837 23.84 31.51 -36.62
N THR A 838 23.05 32.59 -36.62
CA THR A 838 23.21 33.65 -37.63
C THR A 838 24.62 34.25 -37.57
N GLY A 839 25.31 34.28 -38.71
CA GLY A 839 26.71 34.74 -38.79
C GLY A 839 27.78 33.69 -38.43
N PHE A 840 27.39 32.48 -38.01
CA PHE A 840 28.31 31.43 -37.59
C PHE A 840 28.44 30.29 -38.61
N ASN A 841 29.64 29.70 -38.66
CA ASN A 841 29.92 28.58 -39.56
C ASN A 841 29.57 27.24 -38.90
N ILE A 842 29.21 26.27 -39.73
CA ILE A 842 29.19 24.84 -39.39
C ILE A 842 30.57 24.27 -39.68
N ASN A 843 31.17 23.57 -38.73
CA ASN A 843 32.46 22.91 -38.91
C ASN A 843 32.32 21.41 -38.63
N ALA A 844 32.61 20.58 -39.64
CA ALA A 844 32.65 19.12 -39.49
C ALA A 844 33.99 18.59 -39.98
N THR A 845 34.68 17.81 -39.13
CA THR A 845 35.98 17.20 -39.45
C THR A 845 35.94 15.70 -39.17
N LEU A 846 36.25 14.90 -40.18
CA LEU A 846 36.28 13.45 -40.09
C LEU A 846 37.71 12.96 -40.34
N PHE A 847 38.33 12.36 -39.32
CA PHE A 847 39.72 11.91 -39.39
C PHE A 847 39.88 10.47 -39.91
N GLY A 848 38.80 9.68 -39.91
CA GLY A 848 38.82 8.30 -40.36
C GLY A 848 39.19 8.15 -41.84
N SER A 849 39.94 7.10 -42.18
CA SER A 849 40.27 6.80 -43.58
C SER A 849 39.00 6.53 -44.38
N ASN A 850 38.80 7.25 -45.49
CA ASN A 850 37.58 7.17 -46.31
C ASN A 850 36.27 7.52 -45.56
N ALA A 851 36.38 8.20 -44.42
CA ALA A 851 35.23 8.68 -43.66
C ALA A 851 34.37 9.62 -44.52
N LYS A 852 33.05 9.44 -44.41
CA LYS A 852 32.05 10.12 -45.22
C LYS A 852 31.23 11.08 -44.39
N PHE A 853 31.13 12.33 -44.85
CA PHE A 853 30.10 13.25 -44.39
C PHE A 853 28.88 13.11 -45.30
N SER A 854 27.73 12.72 -44.75
CA SER A 854 26.50 12.51 -45.51
C SER A 854 25.36 13.41 -45.06
N VAL A 855 24.59 13.94 -46.02
CA VAL A 855 23.32 14.62 -45.76
C VAL A 855 22.22 13.84 -46.47
N ALA A 856 21.32 13.21 -45.70
CA ALA A 856 20.27 12.34 -46.22
C ALA A 856 19.22 13.10 -47.03
N ASN A 857 18.46 12.39 -47.88
CA ASN A 857 17.38 12.99 -48.66
C ASN A 857 16.32 13.64 -47.76
N GLY A 858 15.95 14.87 -48.09
CA GLY A 858 15.05 15.71 -47.28
C GLY A 858 15.73 16.43 -46.11
N ALA A 859 16.95 16.03 -45.72
CA ALA A 859 17.67 16.70 -44.65
C ALA A 859 18.25 18.05 -45.10
N THR A 860 18.37 18.99 -44.16
CA THR A 860 18.85 20.35 -44.41
C THR A 860 19.94 20.76 -43.43
N VAL A 861 21.10 21.16 -43.97
CA VAL A 861 22.20 21.81 -43.24
C VAL A 861 22.14 23.32 -43.47
N ASN A 862 22.11 24.13 -42.42
CA ASN A 862 21.90 25.59 -42.50
C ASN A 862 22.89 26.38 -41.63
N GLY A 863 23.70 27.24 -42.24
CA GLY A 863 24.65 28.09 -41.50
C GLY A 863 25.02 29.36 -42.26
N SER A 864 25.81 30.24 -41.64
CA SER A 864 26.38 31.39 -42.37
C SER A 864 27.41 30.91 -43.40
N GLY A 865 28.26 29.97 -42.99
CA GLY A 865 29.21 29.23 -43.82
C GLY A 865 29.28 27.77 -43.39
N ALA A 866 29.96 26.94 -44.16
CA ALA A 866 30.22 25.54 -43.81
C ALA A 866 31.64 25.15 -44.18
N GLN A 867 32.35 24.46 -43.28
CA GLN A 867 33.64 23.83 -43.55
C GLN A 867 33.52 22.35 -43.25
N ILE A 868 33.51 21.54 -44.31
CA ILE A 868 33.41 20.09 -44.23
C ILE A 868 34.75 19.50 -44.69
N THR A 869 35.46 18.86 -43.76
CA THR A 869 36.73 18.18 -44.01
C THR A 869 36.52 16.68 -43.87
N ALA A 870 36.42 15.98 -45.00
CA ALA A 870 36.12 14.55 -45.06
C ALA A 870 36.70 13.93 -46.34
N ASP A 871 37.15 12.68 -46.27
CA ASP A 871 37.68 11.98 -47.45
C ASP A 871 36.61 11.67 -48.50
N ARG A 872 35.36 11.55 -48.06
CA ARG A 872 34.16 11.40 -48.90
C ARG A 872 33.05 12.32 -48.42
N ILE A 873 32.24 12.81 -49.35
CA ILE A 873 31.09 13.68 -49.06
C ILE A 873 29.96 13.22 -49.96
N ASP A 874 28.78 13.07 -49.39
CA ASP A 874 27.57 12.62 -50.09
C ASP A 874 26.40 13.51 -49.70
N MET A 875 25.86 14.25 -50.67
CA MET A 875 24.84 15.27 -50.42
C MET A 875 23.53 14.89 -51.07
N ALA A 876 22.71 14.03 -50.47
CA ALA A 876 21.35 13.76 -50.99
C ALA A 876 20.33 14.85 -50.58
N GLY A 877 20.53 15.48 -49.43
CA GLY A 877 19.77 16.65 -48.95
C GLY A 877 20.43 17.99 -49.33
N THR A 878 20.01 19.08 -48.68
CA THR A 878 20.49 20.45 -49.02
C THR A 878 21.50 20.99 -48.00
N LEU A 879 22.44 21.79 -48.49
CA LEU A 879 23.34 22.59 -47.65
C LEU A 879 23.23 24.07 -48.04
N ASN A 880 22.73 24.87 -47.11
CA ASN A 880 22.38 26.26 -47.34
C ASN A 880 23.30 27.16 -46.51
N ALA A 881 24.14 27.95 -47.19
CA ALA A 881 24.99 28.94 -46.58
C ALA A 881 25.06 30.23 -47.39
N ILE A 882 25.13 31.37 -46.69
CA ILE A 882 25.20 32.70 -47.35
C ILE A 882 26.63 33.13 -47.68
N ALA A 883 27.61 32.61 -46.95
CA ALA A 883 29.04 32.92 -47.09
C ALA A 883 29.77 31.80 -47.84
N THR A 884 30.85 31.27 -47.29
CA THR A 884 31.66 30.24 -47.94
C THR A 884 31.24 28.84 -47.49
N VAL A 885 31.05 27.94 -48.44
CA VAL A 885 31.05 26.49 -48.24
C VAL A 885 32.39 25.95 -48.71
N THR A 886 33.13 25.27 -47.84
CA THR A 886 34.39 24.59 -48.18
C THR A 886 34.19 23.09 -48.02
N LEU A 887 34.40 22.36 -49.11
CA LEU A 887 34.46 20.91 -49.12
C LEU A 887 35.90 20.50 -49.44
N GLN A 888 36.57 19.86 -48.48
CA GLN A 888 37.97 19.48 -48.66
C GLN A 888 38.25 18.06 -48.14
N PRO A 889 39.15 17.31 -48.80
CA PRO A 889 39.60 16.03 -48.27
C PRO A 889 40.42 16.21 -46.99
N ASN A 890 40.31 15.26 -46.06
CA ASN A 890 41.16 15.22 -44.88
C ASN A 890 42.53 14.60 -45.20
N ALA A 891 42.53 13.49 -45.93
CA ALA A 891 43.75 12.83 -46.37
C ALA A 891 44.53 13.68 -47.38
N ALA A 892 45.82 13.92 -47.09
CA ALA A 892 46.72 14.63 -47.98
C ALA A 892 46.84 13.91 -49.34
N ASN A 893 46.94 14.69 -50.41
CA ASN A 893 47.03 14.23 -51.80
C ASN A 893 45.84 13.40 -52.31
N ARG A 894 44.72 13.33 -51.57
CA ARG A 894 43.48 12.70 -52.05
C ARG A 894 43.04 13.38 -53.35
N LEU A 895 42.75 12.59 -54.37
CA LEU A 895 42.21 13.09 -55.63
C LEU A 895 40.80 13.61 -55.43
N ILE A 896 40.36 14.55 -56.24
CA ILE A 896 38.97 15.02 -56.25
C ILE A 896 38.43 14.82 -57.67
N ASN A 897 37.29 14.16 -57.81
CA ASN A 897 36.60 13.97 -59.08
C ASN A 897 35.26 14.72 -59.06
N LEU A 898 35.11 15.72 -59.91
CA LEU A 898 33.88 16.48 -60.09
C LEU A 898 33.13 15.95 -61.31
N GLY A 899 31.83 15.70 -61.16
CA GLY A 899 30.95 15.18 -62.20
C GLY A 899 30.88 13.64 -62.26
N SER A 900 31.41 12.94 -61.24
CA SER A 900 31.26 11.48 -61.20
C SER A 900 29.79 11.08 -61.09
N SER A 901 29.39 9.98 -61.73
CA SER A 901 28.05 9.39 -61.58
C SER A 901 28.01 8.26 -60.54
N THR A 902 29.16 7.97 -59.91
CA THR A 902 29.35 6.92 -58.90
C THR A 902 30.29 7.44 -57.80
N ASP A 903 30.16 6.93 -56.56
CA ASP A 903 31.10 7.17 -55.45
C ASP A 903 31.80 5.84 -55.09
N VAL A 904 32.69 5.36 -55.97
CA VAL A 904 33.34 4.03 -55.86
C VAL A 904 34.86 4.09 -56.01
N ALA A 905 35.41 5.22 -56.44
CA ALA A 905 36.83 5.38 -56.66
C ALA A 905 37.60 5.41 -55.33
N VAL A 906 38.47 4.42 -55.14
CA VAL A 906 39.45 4.39 -54.04
C VAL A 906 40.30 5.66 -54.11
N ASN A 907 40.72 6.24 -52.97
CA ASN A 907 41.68 7.35 -53.07
C ASN A 907 41.08 8.72 -53.42
N THR A 908 39.77 8.79 -53.74
CA THR A 908 39.17 9.94 -54.43
C THR A 908 37.92 10.49 -53.73
N LEU A 909 37.84 11.79 -53.51
CA LEU A 909 36.58 12.47 -53.17
C LEU A 909 35.79 12.68 -54.46
N GLU A 910 34.66 11.99 -54.61
CA GLU A 910 33.79 12.12 -55.78
C GLU A 910 32.59 13.01 -55.45
N LEU A 911 32.30 13.99 -56.31
CA LEU A 911 31.13 14.86 -56.18
C LEU A 911 30.45 14.95 -57.54
N SER A 912 29.19 14.53 -57.62
CA SER A 912 28.35 14.66 -58.80
C SER A 912 27.83 16.09 -58.98
N ASP A 913 27.36 16.40 -60.18
CA ASP A 913 26.72 17.70 -60.45
C ASP A 913 25.47 17.93 -59.58
N ALA A 914 24.65 16.89 -59.44
CA ALA A 914 23.45 16.94 -58.61
C ALA A 914 23.76 17.22 -57.13
N GLU A 915 24.89 16.75 -56.61
CA GLU A 915 25.33 17.05 -55.24
C GLU A 915 25.76 18.50 -55.08
N LEU A 916 26.46 19.05 -56.07
CA LEU A 916 26.87 20.45 -56.06
C LEU A 916 25.68 21.39 -56.22
N ASP A 917 24.65 20.99 -56.97
CA ASP A 917 23.40 21.74 -57.13
C ASP A 917 22.58 21.88 -55.85
N ARG A 918 22.73 20.93 -54.92
CA ARG A 918 22.06 20.99 -53.61
C ARG A 918 22.76 21.93 -52.61
N ILE A 919 23.86 22.56 -53.02
CA ILE A 919 24.62 23.49 -52.20
C ILE A 919 24.30 24.92 -52.63
N THR A 920 23.66 25.67 -51.73
CA THR A 920 23.55 27.13 -51.85
C THR A 920 24.71 27.78 -51.11
N ALA A 921 25.52 28.58 -51.80
CA ALA A 921 26.70 29.22 -51.23
C ALA A 921 27.02 30.57 -51.90
N GLY A 922 27.44 31.56 -51.13
CA GLY A 922 28.08 32.77 -51.68
C GLY A 922 29.39 32.43 -52.40
N PHE A 923 30.19 31.52 -51.82
CA PHE A 923 31.36 30.91 -52.46
C PHE A 923 31.39 29.42 -52.18
N LEU A 924 31.43 28.59 -53.22
CA LEU A 924 31.71 27.16 -53.11
C LEU A 924 33.20 26.91 -53.35
N ARG A 925 33.92 26.50 -52.31
CA ARG A 925 35.33 26.11 -52.38
C ARG A 925 35.44 24.59 -52.34
N ILE A 926 36.16 24.03 -53.30
CA ILE A 926 36.43 22.61 -53.38
C ILE A 926 37.94 22.38 -53.35
N GLY A 927 38.37 21.51 -52.44
CA GLY A 927 39.77 21.17 -52.21
C GLY A 927 40.51 22.16 -51.32
N GLY A 928 41.83 22.02 -51.31
CA GLY A 928 42.76 22.80 -50.50
C GLY A 928 44.18 22.62 -51.02
N SER A 929 45.15 23.33 -50.44
CA SER A 929 46.56 23.26 -50.88
C SER A 929 47.18 21.86 -50.75
N ASN A 930 46.62 21.02 -49.89
CA ASN A 930 47.08 19.64 -49.66
C ASN A 930 46.24 18.61 -50.42
N ALA A 931 45.23 19.03 -51.19
CA ALA A 931 44.46 18.12 -52.04
C ALA A 931 45.30 17.70 -53.26
N GLY A 932 45.04 16.48 -53.74
CA GLY A 932 45.56 15.98 -55.00
C GLY A 932 44.93 16.67 -56.22
N SER A 933 45.14 16.11 -57.41
CA SER A 933 44.56 16.66 -58.65
C SER A 933 43.04 16.74 -58.56
N ILE A 934 42.47 17.85 -59.02
CA ILE A 934 41.02 17.98 -59.21
C ILE A 934 40.72 17.62 -60.66
N ASN A 935 39.98 16.54 -60.90
CA ASN A 935 39.57 16.11 -62.23
C ASN A 935 38.09 16.43 -62.45
N VAL A 936 37.76 17.19 -63.49
CA VAL A 936 36.39 17.46 -63.92
C VAL A 936 36.02 16.43 -65.01
N SER A 937 35.44 15.31 -64.59
CA SER A 937 35.21 14.15 -65.47
C SER A 937 33.98 14.30 -66.36
N GLN A 938 32.94 14.98 -65.89
CA GLN A 938 31.71 15.29 -66.63
C GLN A 938 31.35 16.77 -66.50
N THR A 939 30.32 17.20 -67.22
CA THR A 939 29.84 18.58 -67.11
C THR A 939 29.32 18.88 -65.70
N ILE A 940 29.67 20.07 -65.19
CA ILE A 940 29.23 20.59 -63.90
C ILE A 940 28.53 21.95 -64.09
N HIS A 941 27.43 22.17 -63.38
CA HIS A 941 26.54 23.32 -63.44
C HIS A 941 26.08 23.77 -62.03
N PRO A 942 26.97 24.19 -61.10
CA PRO A 942 26.57 24.46 -59.72
C PRO A 942 25.48 25.55 -59.60
N ALA A 943 24.22 25.15 -59.43
CA ALA A 943 23.07 26.05 -59.53
C ALA A 943 22.93 27.01 -58.33
N GLY A 944 23.38 26.59 -57.14
CA GLY A 944 23.24 27.34 -55.89
C GLY A 944 24.37 28.33 -55.59
N THR A 945 25.33 28.51 -56.50
CA THR A 945 26.45 29.45 -56.29
C THR A 945 26.84 30.20 -57.56
N SER A 946 27.30 31.45 -57.41
CA SER A 946 27.89 32.24 -58.49
C SER A 946 29.42 32.29 -58.42
N SER A 947 30.04 31.57 -57.47
CA SER A 947 31.49 31.50 -57.37
C SER A 947 31.96 30.12 -56.96
N LEU A 948 32.64 29.43 -57.89
CA LEU A 948 33.30 28.15 -57.65
C LEU A 948 34.81 28.37 -57.57
N HIS A 949 35.43 27.92 -56.48
CA HIS A 949 36.87 28.01 -56.28
C HIS A 949 37.46 26.61 -56.14
N LEU A 950 38.27 26.22 -57.11
CA LEU A 950 38.98 24.95 -57.13
C LEU A 950 40.40 25.18 -56.61
N ILE A 951 40.73 24.58 -55.47
CA ILE A 951 42.02 24.76 -54.79
C ILE A 951 42.74 23.40 -54.73
N THR A 952 43.95 23.32 -55.27
CA THR A 952 44.77 22.09 -55.25
C THR A 952 46.26 22.39 -55.19
N GLY A 953 47.01 21.51 -54.50
CA GLY A 953 48.48 21.53 -54.54
C GLY A 953 49.05 20.99 -55.86
N ALA A 954 48.28 20.16 -56.55
CA ALA A 954 48.60 19.63 -57.88
C ALA A 954 48.01 20.57 -58.95
N GLY A 955 47.18 20.07 -59.86
CA GLY A 955 46.49 20.92 -60.82
C GLY A 955 45.08 20.45 -61.13
N VAL A 956 44.34 21.28 -61.87
CA VAL A 956 42.98 20.95 -62.29
C VAL A 956 42.99 20.41 -63.72
N THR A 957 42.40 19.23 -63.94
CA THR A 957 42.32 18.52 -65.22
C THR A 957 40.88 18.18 -65.57
N GLY A 958 40.65 17.58 -66.73
CA GLY A 958 39.35 17.00 -67.07
C GLY A 958 38.87 17.31 -68.47
N THR A 959 37.82 16.60 -68.89
CA THR A 959 37.14 16.75 -70.18
C THR A 959 35.72 17.29 -70.03
N GLY A 960 35.17 17.31 -68.82
CA GLY A 960 33.85 17.85 -68.52
C GLY A 960 33.78 19.36 -68.74
N ALA A 961 32.61 19.89 -69.10
CA ALA A 961 32.42 21.34 -69.19
C ALA A 961 32.17 21.96 -67.80
N LEU A 962 32.63 23.18 -67.58
CA LEU A 962 32.21 23.98 -66.42
C LEU A 962 31.27 25.08 -66.91
N VAL A 963 30.03 25.03 -66.44
CA VAL A 963 28.92 25.85 -66.94
C VAL A 963 28.39 26.72 -65.83
N ASN A 964 27.88 27.91 -66.18
CA ASN A 964 27.25 28.81 -65.23
C ASN A 964 25.89 28.29 -64.76
N GLY A 965 25.77 27.97 -63.46
CA GLY A 965 24.52 27.61 -62.79
C GLY A 965 23.63 28.78 -62.35
N SER A 966 24.15 30.00 -62.36
CA SER A 966 23.49 31.18 -61.79
C SER A 966 22.83 32.05 -62.86
N THR A 967 21.83 32.86 -62.47
CA THR A 967 21.24 33.91 -63.32
C THR A 967 22.21 35.07 -63.57
N GLY A 968 23.25 35.22 -62.72
CA GLY A 968 24.37 36.15 -62.86
C GLY A 968 25.55 35.58 -63.65
N THR A 969 26.64 36.34 -63.75
CA THR A 969 27.91 35.78 -64.27
C THR A 969 28.57 35.01 -63.14
N SER A 970 28.85 33.72 -63.36
CA SER A 970 29.55 32.91 -62.37
C SER A 970 31.06 33.02 -62.55
N THR A 971 31.81 33.15 -61.46
CA THR A 971 33.28 33.18 -61.50
C THR A 971 33.84 31.84 -61.07
N ILE A 972 34.65 31.23 -61.93
CA ILE A 972 35.43 30.03 -61.61
C ILE A 972 36.85 30.45 -61.33
N THR A 973 37.35 30.10 -60.15
CA THR A 973 38.73 30.35 -59.76
C THR A 973 39.52 29.06 -59.76
N PHE A 974 40.61 29.02 -60.52
CA PHE A 974 41.60 27.95 -60.49
C PHE A 974 42.78 28.43 -59.64
N GLN A 975 42.93 27.86 -58.44
CA GLN A 975 44.07 28.07 -57.57
C GLN A 975 44.90 26.79 -57.50
N GLN A 976 45.97 26.74 -58.29
CA GLN A 976 46.83 25.56 -58.42
C GLN A 976 48.31 25.91 -58.36
N ASN A 977 49.09 25.06 -57.68
CA ASN A 977 50.54 25.19 -57.59
C ASN A 977 51.27 24.32 -58.61
N GLY A 978 50.69 23.19 -58.99
CA GLY A 978 51.17 22.31 -60.06
C GLY A 978 50.67 22.74 -61.44
N ASN A 979 51.38 22.29 -62.46
CA ASN A 979 51.01 22.50 -63.85
C ASN A 979 49.94 21.48 -64.27
N SER A 980 48.95 21.91 -65.04
CA SER A 980 47.92 21.01 -65.57
C SER A 980 47.36 21.43 -66.92
N THR A 981 46.68 20.48 -67.56
CA THR A 981 45.91 20.70 -68.78
C THR A 981 44.44 20.42 -68.49
N TYR A 982 43.61 21.42 -68.75
CA TYR A 982 42.15 21.32 -68.74
C TYR A 982 41.64 21.28 -70.19
N SER A 983 41.06 20.14 -70.57
CA SER A 983 40.58 19.89 -71.93
C SER A 983 39.07 20.12 -72.07
N GLY A 984 38.37 20.31 -70.95
CA GLY A 984 36.96 20.68 -70.90
C GLY A 984 36.69 22.10 -71.41
N GLN A 985 35.42 22.39 -71.69
CA GLN A 985 34.97 23.72 -72.13
C GLN A 985 34.53 24.57 -70.93
N LEU A 986 35.08 25.77 -70.78
CA LEU A 986 34.48 26.80 -69.93
C LEU A 986 33.31 27.45 -70.68
N GLY A 987 32.14 27.58 -70.03
CA GLY A 987 30.94 28.16 -70.63
C GLY A 987 30.10 27.20 -71.49
N GLY A 988 30.36 25.89 -71.40
CA GLY A 988 29.58 24.86 -72.09
C GLY A 988 29.82 24.76 -73.60
N PRO A 989 29.02 23.96 -74.32
CA PRO A 989 29.12 23.80 -75.77
C PRO A 989 28.71 25.08 -76.51
N ILE A 990 29.13 25.21 -77.77
CA ILE A 990 28.80 26.39 -78.61
C ILE A 990 27.29 26.57 -78.76
N ALA A 991 26.51 25.47 -78.80
CA ALA A 991 25.06 25.47 -78.86
C ALA A 991 24.35 25.74 -77.51
N GLY A 992 25.10 25.94 -76.42
CA GLY A 992 24.56 26.26 -75.10
C GLY A 992 23.90 27.64 -75.04
N THR A 993 23.13 27.87 -73.97
CA THR A 993 22.37 29.11 -73.74
C THR A 993 23.29 30.32 -73.50
N VAL A 994 22.73 31.52 -73.55
CA VAL A 994 23.47 32.74 -73.17
C VAL A 994 23.90 32.66 -71.69
N GLN A 995 23.07 32.05 -70.83
CA GLN A 995 23.37 31.88 -69.42
C GLN A 995 24.57 30.97 -69.22
N ASP A 996 24.61 29.81 -69.88
CA ASP A 996 25.66 28.79 -69.79
C ASP A 996 27.05 29.40 -70.01
N LYS A 997 27.12 30.33 -70.97
CA LYS A 997 28.35 31.01 -71.40
C LYS A 997 28.79 32.13 -70.47
N ARG A 998 27.95 32.60 -69.54
CA ARG A 998 28.31 33.68 -68.59
C ARG A 998 29.18 33.17 -67.44
N VAL A 999 30.35 32.66 -67.81
CA VAL A 999 31.42 32.23 -66.91
C VAL A 999 32.56 33.23 -67.00
N ALA A 1000 33.05 33.70 -65.86
CA ALA A 1000 34.32 34.39 -65.72
C ALA A 1000 35.38 33.41 -65.20
N LEU A 1001 36.63 33.58 -65.62
CA LEU A 1001 37.75 32.74 -65.16
C LEU A 1001 38.71 33.58 -64.34
N THR A 1002 39.14 33.11 -63.18
CA THR A 1002 40.27 33.69 -62.44
C THR A 1002 41.34 32.64 -62.26
N LYS A 1003 42.57 32.91 -62.72
CA LYS A 1003 43.73 32.05 -62.53
C LYS A 1003 44.67 32.67 -61.51
N ILE A 1004 44.92 31.92 -60.45
CA ILE A 1004 45.87 32.23 -59.36
C ILE A 1004 46.70 30.99 -59.01
N GLY A 1005 47.67 31.14 -58.11
CA GLY A 1005 48.65 30.08 -57.78
C GLY A 1005 49.79 29.99 -58.80
N THR A 1006 50.90 29.36 -58.40
CA THR A 1006 52.17 29.40 -59.15
C THR A 1006 52.18 28.50 -60.39
N GLY A 1007 51.31 27.50 -60.46
CA GLY A 1007 51.30 26.52 -61.54
C GLY A 1007 50.75 27.05 -62.86
N ALA A 1008 51.11 26.41 -63.97
CA ALA A 1008 50.58 26.70 -65.30
C ALA A 1008 49.24 25.96 -65.53
N LEU A 1009 48.20 26.67 -65.96
CA LEU A 1009 46.93 26.11 -66.43
C LEU A 1009 46.89 26.16 -67.95
N THR A 1010 46.86 25.01 -68.62
CA THR A 1010 46.70 24.91 -70.06
C THR A 1010 45.25 24.67 -70.44
N LEU A 1011 44.67 25.54 -71.27
CA LEU A 1011 43.33 25.38 -71.85
C LEU A 1011 43.46 24.90 -73.30
N ASN A 1012 43.12 23.62 -73.55
CA ASN A 1012 43.17 23.01 -74.89
C ASN A 1012 41.82 23.02 -75.62
N GLY A 1013 40.71 23.13 -74.89
CA GLY A 1013 39.36 23.09 -75.46
C GLY A 1013 38.93 24.39 -76.16
N ALA A 1014 37.80 24.32 -76.89
CA ALA A 1014 37.09 25.50 -77.36
C ALA A 1014 36.22 26.07 -76.22
N ASN A 1015 36.78 27.02 -75.46
CA ASN A 1015 36.11 27.69 -74.36
C ASN A 1015 35.22 28.81 -74.88
N ASN A 1016 33.96 28.80 -74.47
CA ASN A 1016 32.90 29.65 -75.00
C ASN A 1016 32.44 30.70 -73.98
N HIS A 1017 33.14 30.82 -72.86
CA HIS A 1017 32.80 31.73 -71.79
C HIS A 1017 32.93 33.19 -72.21
N THR A 1018 32.02 34.04 -71.72
CA THR A 1018 31.91 35.46 -72.10
C THR A 1018 32.29 36.42 -70.96
N GLY A 1019 32.36 35.93 -69.72
CA GLY A 1019 32.88 36.69 -68.61
C GLY A 1019 34.39 36.88 -68.73
N THR A 1020 34.92 37.92 -68.08
CA THR A 1020 36.35 38.25 -68.12
C THR A 1020 37.21 37.12 -67.55
N THR A 1021 38.31 36.84 -68.22
CA THR A 1021 39.39 35.98 -67.73
C THR A 1021 40.44 36.84 -67.06
N THR A 1022 40.72 36.61 -65.78
CA THR A 1022 41.73 37.33 -65.01
C THR A 1022 42.88 36.41 -64.65
N VAL A 1023 44.11 36.76 -65.00
CA VAL A 1023 45.32 36.00 -64.66
C VAL A 1023 46.13 36.82 -63.67
N SER A 1024 46.20 36.38 -62.42
CA SER A 1024 46.89 37.10 -61.33
C SER A 1024 47.97 36.26 -60.64
N GLY A 1025 48.27 35.06 -61.15
CA GLY A 1025 49.34 34.21 -60.65
C GLY A 1025 49.63 33.03 -61.58
N GLY A 1026 50.92 32.74 -61.79
CA GLY A 1026 51.37 31.65 -62.65
C GLY A 1026 51.07 31.91 -64.13
N THR A 1027 51.02 30.84 -64.94
CA THR A 1027 50.77 30.94 -66.39
C THR A 1027 49.38 30.43 -66.75
N LEU A 1028 48.65 31.17 -67.58
CA LEU A 1028 47.49 30.66 -68.33
C LEU A 1028 47.95 30.43 -69.78
N LEU A 1029 48.04 29.17 -70.20
CA LEU A 1029 48.43 28.76 -71.54
C LEU A 1029 47.17 28.46 -72.37
N VAL A 1030 46.79 29.32 -73.31
CA VAL A 1030 45.63 29.12 -74.19
C VAL A 1030 46.11 28.49 -75.51
N ASN A 1031 45.96 27.18 -75.63
CA ASN A 1031 46.26 26.45 -76.87
C ASN A 1031 45.00 26.15 -77.70
N GLY A 1032 43.83 26.13 -77.06
CA GLY A 1032 42.53 26.05 -77.70
C GLY A 1032 41.99 27.42 -78.11
N SER A 1033 40.72 27.68 -77.78
CA SER A 1033 40.09 29.01 -77.99
C SER A 1033 39.45 29.53 -76.70
N ALA A 1034 39.53 30.84 -76.50
CA ALA A 1034 38.81 31.65 -75.50
C ALA A 1034 38.40 33.00 -76.12
N SER A 1035 38.04 33.00 -77.41
CA SER A 1035 37.81 34.21 -78.22
C SER A 1035 36.68 35.12 -77.74
N ASN A 1036 35.75 34.58 -76.94
CA ASN A 1036 34.58 35.30 -76.45
C ASN A 1036 34.80 36.01 -75.10
N SER A 1037 35.96 35.81 -74.47
CA SER A 1037 36.30 36.36 -73.15
C SER A 1037 37.39 37.42 -73.29
N SER A 1038 37.20 38.59 -72.68
CA SER A 1038 38.30 39.53 -72.48
C SER A 1038 39.27 38.99 -71.43
N ILE A 1039 40.57 39.13 -71.66
CA ILE A 1039 41.61 38.66 -70.74
C ILE A 1039 42.31 39.84 -70.10
N VAL A 1040 42.40 39.85 -68.77
CA VAL A 1040 43.19 40.78 -67.97
C VAL A 1040 44.35 40.03 -67.32
N VAL A 1041 45.59 40.47 -67.56
CA VAL A 1041 46.80 39.84 -67.00
C VAL A 1041 47.43 40.80 -66.00
N ASN A 1042 47.28 40.52 -64.72
CA ASN A 1042 47.80 41.35 -63.63
C ASN A 1042 49.24 40.98 -63.26
N ALA A 1043 49.85 41.76 -62.37
CA ALA A 1043 51.14 41.46 -61.77
C ALA A 1043 51.21 40.02 -61.22
N GLY A 1044 52.28 39.30 -61.57
CA GLY A 1044 52.48 37.88 -61.22
C GLY A 1044 51.79 36.87 -62.14
N GLY A 1045 50.96 37.33 -63.09
CA GLY A 1045 50.33 36.48 -64.11
C GLY A 1045 51.06 36.51 -65.45
N VAL A 1046 51.00 35.38 -66.16
CA VAL A 1046 51.51 35.22 -67.53
C VAL A 1046 50.40 34.67 -68.43
N LEU A 1047 50.09 35.33 -69.55
CA LEU A 1047 49.27 34.75 -70.63
C LEU A 1047 50.19 34.23 -71.73
N ALA A 1048 49.99 32.98 -72.14
CA ALA A 1048 50.83 32.32 -73.14
C ALA A 1048 50.01 31.35 -74.03
N GLY A 1049 50.65 30.72 -75.02
CA GLY A 1049 50.06 29.63 -75.82
C GLY A 1049 49.97 29.92 -77.31
N GLY A 1050 49.46 28.95 -78.08
CA GLY A 1050 49.33 29.04 -79.55
C GLY A 1050 47.89 29.13 -80.07
N GLY A 1051 46.93 29.38 -79.20
CA GLY A 1051 45.48 29.35 -79.49
C GLY A 1051 44.89 30.71 -79.86
N ALA A 1052 43.59 30.89 -79.60
CA ALA A 1052 42.87 32.15 -79.82
C ALA A 1052 42.27 32.72 -78.53
N THR A 1053 42.31 34.03 -78.33
CA THR A 1053 41.75 34.75 -77.18
C THR A 1053 40.91 35.95 -77.62
N GLY A 1054 40.07 36.49 -76.73
CA GLY A 1054 39.45 37.80 -76.94
C GLY A 1054 40.44 38.96 -76.80
N SER A 1055 39.95 40.16 -76.50
CA SER A 1055 40.83 41.31 -76.21
C SER A 1055 41.69 41.03 -74.97
N VAL A 1056 42.94 41.49 -74.98
CA VAL A 1056 43.91 41.28 -73.90
C VAL A 1056 44.32 42.62 -73.30
N GLN A 1057 44.20 42.78 -72.00
CA GLN A 1057 44.74 43.89 -71.24
C GLN A 1057 45.83 43.36 -70.31
N VAL A 1058 47.06 43.78 -70.52
CA VAL A 1058 48.18 43.46 -69.63
C VAL A 1058 48.35 44.62 -68.65
N ASN A 1059 48.32 44.35 -67.36
CA ASN A 1059 48.41 45.31 -66.26
C ASN A 1059 49.52 44.89 -65.28
N SER A 1060 50.76 45.24 -65.61
CA SER A 1060 51.97 44.79 -64.89
C SER A 1060 52.22 43.27 -64.91
N GLY A 1061 51.49 42.51 -65.74
CA GLY A 1061 51.72 41.10 -66.02
C GLY A 1061 52.58 40.85 -67.26
N VAL A 1062 52.62 39.60 -67.71
CA VAL A 1062 53.40 39.19 -68.88
C VAL A 1062 52.50 38.58 -69.97
N LEU A 1063 52.66 39.03 -71.20
CA LEU A 1063 52.17 38.33 -72.39
C LEU A 1063 53.36 37.66 -73.08
N ASP A 1064 53.33 36.33 -73.18
CA ASP A 1064 54.43 35.51 -73.70
C ASP A 1064 53.86 34.43 -74.64
N PRO A 1065 53.78 34.67 -75.95
CA PRO A 1065 53.29 33.66 -76.91
C PRO A 1065 54.12 32.37 -76.94
N GLY A 1066 55.33 32.35 -76.36
CA GLY A 1066 56.24 31.21 -76.31
C GLY A 1066 57.14 31.05 -77.55
N THR A 1067 58.08 30.09 -77.49
CA THR A 1067 59.17 29.90 -78.49
C THR A 1067 58.88 28.84 -79.57
N SER A 1068 57.61 28.49 -79.81
CA SER A 1068 57.16 27.42 -80.73
C SER A 1068 56.53 27.99 -82.02
N PHE A 1069 56.41 27.20 -83.09
CA PHE A 1069 55.89 27.62 -84.41
C PHE A 1069 54.39 28.02 -84.47
N GLY A 1070 53.72 28.21 -83.33
CA GLY A 1070 52.29 28.56 -83.25
C GLY A 1070 52.08 30.05 -82.93
N THR A 1071 51.04 30.66 -83.49
CA THR A 1071 50.68 32.08 -83.27
C THR A 1071 49.54 32.19 -82.26
N LEU A 1072 49.72 32.97 -81.18
CA LEU A 1072 48.62 33.37 -80.30
C LEU A 1072 47.74 34.43 -81.00
N HIS A 1073 46.51 34.06 -81.35
CA HIS A 1073 45.57 34.95 -82.03
C HIS A 1073 44.72 35.70 -81.00
N THR A 1074 45.01 36.99 -80.77
CA THR A 1074 44.27 37.81 -79.81
C THR A 1074 43.32 38.78 -80.50
N GLY A 1075 42.32 39.28 -79.77
CA GLY A 1075 41.67 40.55 -80.10
C GLY A 1075 42.61 41.74 -79.86
N ASN A 1076 42.05 42.93 -79.63
CA ASN A 1076 42.86 44.11 -79.30
C ASN A 1076 43.70 43.85 -78.04
N VAL A 1077 45.01 44.12 -78.12
CA VAL A 1077 45.94 44.05 -76.99
C VAL A 1077 46.25 45.45 -76.48
N THR A 1078 46.13 45.68 -75.17
CA THR A 1078 46.50 46.93 -74.50
C THR A 1078 47.51 46.64 -73.39
N PHE A 1079 48.63 47.35 -73.38
CA PHE A 1079 49.65 47.24 -72.34
C PHE A 1079 49.58 48.44 -71.40
N GLY A 1080 49.27 48.19 -70.13
CA GLY A 1080 49.38 49.14 -69.03
C GLY A 1080 50.82 49.27 -68.52
N THR A 1081 51.04 50.22 -67.61
CA THR A 1081 52.35 50.45 -67.00
C THR A 1081 52.88 49.20 -66.28
N GLY A 1082 54.19 48.94 -66.40
CA GLY A 1082 54.87 47.78 -65.79
C GLY A 1082 54.67 46.44 -66.50
N SER A 1083 53.94 46.39 -67.61
CA SER A 1083 53.68 45.15 -68.37
C SER A 1083 54.89 44.68 -69.18
N SER A 1084 55.04 43.38 -69.39
CA SER A 1084 56.06 42.79 -70.28
C SER A 1084 55.43 42.03 -71.46
N PHE A 1085 56.03 42.16 -72.63
CA PHE A 1085 55.77 41.33 -73.80
C PHE A 1085 57.05 40.59 -74.16
N ASN A 1086 57.05 39.27 -74.01
CA ASN A 1086 58.22 38.43 -74.29
C ASN A 1086 58.05 37.80 -75.67
N VAL A 1087 59.11 37.81 -76.48
CA VAL A 1087 59.16 37.26 -77.85
C VAL A 1087 60.39 36.40 -78.08
#